data_AF-A0A953FH17-F1
#
_entry.id   AF-A0A953FH17-F1
#
_cell.length_a   1.000
_cell.length_b   1.000
_cell.length_c   1.000
_cell.angle_alpha   90.00
_cell.angle_beta   90.00
_cell.angle_gamma   90.00
#
_symmetry.space_group_name_H-M   'P 1'
#
loop_
_entity.id
_entity.type
_entity.pdbx_description
1 polymer ?
#
loop_
_entity_poly.entity_id
_entity_poly.type
_entity_poly.pdbx_seq_one_letter_code
_entity_poly.pdbx_strand_id
1 'polypeptide(L)'
;MPALLKGPLLTERSARRWGWAIITVLVLVVHWPLSTFTCAMGGGDAFDCWLPWRHFMTLALQNGELPLWNPLQQMGYPVHADLQGPMWYPEAIAIGGTIGHSVITLQVLYLFYVIIGGVGLMRLCNTVHGDARVGVIAGIAYALSGNMVAHQMHFYAIISAAWMPWFLAAQLRLLRAPAWRRSLEAALFLMLLLTGGNHTFTIMSAYLLLPLLLLHAIRAWHHGRAPALRQLLGHQALFVGSTLVMACGTFHALIEVSPYLGRMHGLPYLLVSQEPFTVEALSSLLAPVVISGKNPDLGTDPAMANGYMGVIILALALVSVLRHRSAEENVFAVFGLGCALLSMAADLPFHRWVWRWLPGLDVFRFPSYYLYFTLVATVLLAAGAVKPDARWRPGLQRPLVYALCGALVLGTLIVLLWPDRFPEAAADAPRRSALEYVRALGHNQRLWHAWAVTAVVLLVGLALGLRRRLTPGVVLALVVVEMGWNTHLAIWNSATTDLHPAALQARLDQLPQGPVAPDLLPLLTHRDSGERLHHLWRNTQTLIGRPTRDGFNSFWPAHTDSLINFHPALVRSMDRWPFIHLTDRLAPDKLLGHEPADSTAVFLPRLVEGLQCSSNDRVAFNSWDYNGFTLRCTTAAPTFMLVQQSWFPGWTIRIDGVPVEVVRANVAAFGCVLPGGDHVVEVCYEKPWAPWLMALSMVSFFAVLFVLAFALRGSARTLALLGSASLMGLVAWSLLVHRPGYDDALRQHRLAERCAPSPSDLEHFKLAGTPLVLAQPEHLYTPAYRTSSDSLLDMDHRALMVDLAFRPHGRCSGKLILQRSYRGRTTDYEAVPFISPDSSCTRPCTFTLVRDLRELRYRGEELSIYAWNLGTDTITITDLQVRTSPRAVWEE
;
A
#
# COMPACT_ATOMS: atom_id res chain seq x y z
N MET A 1 45.66 0.65 -26.59
CA MET A 1 44.69 0.82 -25.48
C MET A 1 45.09 1.70 -24.27
N PRO A 2 46.28 2.35 -24.12
CA PRO A 2 46.55 3.18 -22.91
C PRO A 2 46.03 4.64 -22.94
N ALA A 3 45.60 5.16 -24.09
CA ALA A 3 45.26 6.59 -24.24
C ALA A 3 43.84 6.96 -23.76
N LEU A 4 42.91 6.00 -23.73
CA LEU A 4 41.50 6.22 -23.32
C LEU A 4 41.31 6.36 -21.79
N LEU A 5 42.32 6.02 -20.98
CA LEU A 5 42.27 6.07 -19.51
C LEU A 5 42.90 7.34 -18.90
N LYS A 6 43.42 8.27 -19.72
CA LYS A 6 44.08 9.50 -19.22
C LYS A 6 43.13 10.67 -18.91
N GLY A 7 41.85 10.56 -19.25
CA GLY A 7 40.83 11.57 -18.95
C GLY A 7 40.12 11.34 -17.62
N PRO A 8 39.52 12.37 -17.00
CA PRO A 8 38.66 12.19 -15.83
C PRO A 8 37.45 11.30 -16.20
N LEU A 9 37.20 10.26 -15.39
CA LEU A 9 36.09 9.30 -15.56
C LEU A 9 34.72 9.98 -15.75
N LEU A 10 34.53 11.16 -15.15
CA LEU A 10 33.33 11.97 -15.29
C LEU A 10 33.68 13.47 -15.28
N THR A 11 33.39 14.18 -16.38
CA THR A 11 33.51 15.64 -16.45
C THR A 11 32.21 16.32 -16.03
N GLU A 12 32.29 17.56 -15.53
CA GLU A 12 31.12 18.37 -15.16
C GLU A 12 30.14 18.55 -16.33
N ARG A 13 30.68 18.81 -17.54
CA ARG A 13 29.87 18.96 -18.76
C ARG A 13 29.15 17.66 -19.12
N SER A 14 29.85 16.52 -19.04
CA SER A 14 29.23 15.21 -19.30
C SER A 14 28.18 14.85 -18.24
N ALA A 15 28.46 15.09 -16.96
CA ALA A 15 27.53 14.81 -15.87
C ALA A 15 26.24 15.65 -16.01
N ARG A 16 26.38 16.93 -16.35
CA ARG A 16 25.23 17.83 -16.56
C ARG A 16 24.36 17.41 -17.74
N ARG A 17 24.96 16.91 -18.82
CA ARG A 17 24.25 16.54 -20.05
C ARG A 17 23.65 15.14 -19.98
N TRP A 18 24.39 14.18 -19.42
CA TRP A 18 24.10 12.74 -19.49
C TRP A 18 23.81 12.09 -18.14
N GLY A 19 23.90 12.83 -17.03
CA GLY A 19 23.69 12.26 -15.69
C GLY A 19 22.37 11.52 -15.51
N TRP A 20 21.28 12.04 -16.09
CA TRP A 20 19.97 11.38 -16.07
C TRP A 20 19.99 10.04 -16.82
N ALA A 21 20.71 9.95 -17.95
CA ALA A 21 20.84 8.73 -18.73
C ALA A 21 21.71 7.69 -18.01
N ILE A 22 22.78 8.14 -17.34
CA ILE A 22 23.62 7.26 -16.50
C ILE A 22 22.78 6.63 -15.38
N ILE A 23 21.99 7.44 -14.65
CA ILE A 23 21.08 6.94 -13.61
C ILE A 23 20.08 5.94 -14.21
N THR A 24 19.46 6.29 -15.34
CA THR A 24 18.46 5.45 -16.01
C THR A 24 19.04 4.07 -16.38
N VAL A 25 20.16 4.06 -17.11
CA VAL A 25 20.79 2.81 -17.55
C VAL A 25 21.21 1.97 -16.34
N LEU A 26 21.78 2.59 -15.31
CA LEU A 26 22.20 1.85 -14.12
C LEU A 26 21.02 1.23 -13.38
N VAL A 27 19.91 1.96 -13.18
CA VAL A 27 18.71 1.41 -12.55
C VAL A 27 18.18 0.22 -13.36
N LEU A 28 18.08 0.34 -14.68
CA LEU A 28 17.61 -0.75 -15.54
C LEU A 28 18.52 -1.97 -15.51
N VAL A 29 19.84 -1.78 -15.42
CA VAL A 29 20.83 -2.87 -15.33
C VAL A 29 20.79 -3.54 -13.95
N VAL A 30 20.72 -2.78 -12.87
CA VAL A 30 20.65 -3.36 -11.50
C VAL A 30 19.33 -4.09 -11.28
N HIS A 31 18.23 -3.52 -11.78
CA HIS A 31 16.88 -4.10 -11.74
C HIS A 31 16.57 -4.92 -12.98
N TRP A 32 17.59 -5.51 -13.65
CA TRP A 32 17.35 -6.23 -14.90
C TRP A 32 16.29 -7.33 -14.83
N PRO A 33 16.05 -8.07 -13.72
CA PRO A 33 14.96 -9.04 -13.67
C PRO A 33 13.59 -8.39 -13.92
N LEU A 34 13.42 -7.17 -13.41
CA LEU A 34 12.22 -6.37 -13.59
C LEU A 34 12.23 -5.64 -14.95
N SER A 35 13.34 -5.03 -15.36
CA SER A 35 13.40 -4.25 -16.60
C SER A 35 13.32 -5.11 -17.86
N THR A 36 13.68 -6.39 -17.77
CA THR A 36 13.55 -7.39 -18.84
C THR A 36 12.28 -8.22 -18.75
N PHE A 37 11.44 -7.98 -17.74
CA PHE A 37 10.21 -8.74 -17.47
C PHE A 37 10.43 -10.25 -17.29
N THR A 38 11.63 -10.67 -16.88
CA THR A 38 11.92 -12.08 -16.60
C THR A 38 11.30 -12.54 -15.27
N CYS A 39 11.11 -11.61 -14.34
CA CYS A 39 10.37 -11.79 -13.10
C CYS A 39 9.30 -10.70 -12.97
N ALA A 40 8.18 -11.05 -12.34
CA ALA A 40 7.24 -10.09 -11.84
C ALA A 40 7.77 -9.44 -10.57
N MET A 41 7.36 -8.20 -10.35
CA MET A 41 7.53 -7.48 -9.10
C MET A 41 7.11 -8.35 -7.89
N GLY A 42 7.74 -8.13 -6.73
CA GLY A 42 7.37 -8.81 -5.48
C GLY A 42 5.92 -8.52 -5.06
N GLY A 43 5.29 -9.49 -4.39
CA GLY A 43 3.91 -9.43 -3.87
C GLY A 43 3.69 -8.40 -2.74
N GLY A 44 2.51 -8.42 -2.12
CA GLY A 44 2.07 -7.47 -1.08
C GLY A 44 1.16 -6.37 -1.64
N ASP A 45 1.12 -5.20 -0.99
CA ASP A 45 0.19 -4.11 -1.31
C ASP A 45 0.18 -3.67 -2.79
N ALA A 46 1.30 -3.80 -3.52
CA ALA A 46 1.34 -3.50 -4.96
C ALA A 46 0.37 -4.38 -5.77
N PHE A 47 0.24 -5.65 -5.40
CA PHE A 47 -0.64 -6.62 -6.08
C PHE A 47 -1.97 -6.79 -5.37
N ASP A 48 -1.98 -6.73 -4.04
CA ASP A 48 -3.17 -6.94 -3.21
C ASP A 48 -4.07 -5.68 -3.12
N CYS A 49 -3.50 -4.50 -3.35
CA CYS A 49 -4.20 -3.22 -3.21
C CYS A 49 -4.11 -2.41 -4.50
N TRP A 50 -2.90 -2.07 -4.92
CA TRP A 50 -2.67 -1.10 -5.99
C TRP A 50 -3.14 -1.61 -7.36
N LEU A 51 -2.79 -2.85 -7.73
CA LEU A 51 -3.24 -3.45 -8.99
C LEU A 51 -4.77 -3.49 -9.09
N PRO A 52 -5.53 -4.04 -8.11
CA PRO A 52 -6.99 -3.98 -8.10
C PRO A 52 -7.56 -2.57 -8.22
N TRP A 53 -7.07 -1.59 -7.45
CA TRP A 53 -7.59 -0.22 -7.50
C TRP A 53 -7.34 0.44 -8.86
N ARG A 54 -6.17 0.23 -9.46
CA ARG A 54 -5.80 0.75 -10.78
C ARG A 54 -6.52 0.03 -11.91
N HIS A 55 -6.79 -1.27 -11.76
CA HIS A 55 -7.58 -2.05 -12.70
C HIS A 55 -9.04 -1.59 -12.69
N PHE A 56 -9.67 -1.47 -11.52
CA PHE A 56 -11.00 -0.88 -11.37
C PHE A 56 -11.10 0.50 -12.02
N MET A 57 -10.13 1.38 -11.75
CA MET A 57 -10.09 2.72 -12.36
C MET A 57 -9.96 2.66 -13.89
N THR A 58 -9.19 1.71 -14.42
CA THR A 58 -9.06 1.49 -15.86
C THR A 58 -10.40 1.10 -16.48
N LEU A 59 -11.07 0.10 -15.91
CA LEU A 59 -12.36 -0.36 -16.42
C LEU A 59 -13.42 0.74 -16.38
N ALA A 60 -13.50 1.49 -15.26
CA ALA A 60 -14.42 2.63 -15.15
C ALA A 60 -14.16 3.69 -16.23
N LEU A 61 -12.91 4.17 -16.35
CA LEU A 61 -12.56 5.23 -17.32
C LEU A 61 -12.75 4.79 -18.77
N GLN A 62 -12.39 3.55 -19.10
CA GLN A 62 -12.55 3.01 -20.46
C GLN A 62 -14.01 2.75 -20.83
N ASN A 63 -14.87 2.53 -19.82
CA ASN A 63 -16.33 2.46 -20.00
C ASN A 63 -17.00 3.85 -20.05
N GLY A 64 -16.24 4.93 -19.96
CA GLY A 64 -16.78 6.29 -19.98
C GLY A 64 -17.29 6.77 -18.62
N GLU A 65 -17.00 6.05 -17.54
CA GLU A 65 -17.43 6.36 -16.18
C GLU A 65 -16.29 7.03 -15.39
N LEU A 66 -16.62 8.12 -14.69
CA LEU A 66 -15.73 8.62 -13.64
C LEU A 66 -15.84 7.67 -12.42
N PRO A 67 -14.74 7.16 -11.85
CA PRO A 67 -14.78 6.20 -10.74
C PRO A 67 -15.14 6.90 -9.41
N LEU A 68 -16.41 7.30 -9.24
CA LEU A 68 -16.88 7.99 -8.05
C LEU A 68 -17.04 7.01 -6.88
N TRP A 69 -17.62 5.84 -7.17
CA TRP A 69 -17.92 4.78 -6.22
C TRP A 69 -17.26 3.46 -6.67
N ASN A 70 -16.66 2.73 -5.73
CA ASN A 70 -16.23 1.36 -5.99
C ASN A 70 -17.16 0.41 -5.23
N PRO A 71 -18.05 -0.33 -5.91
CA PRO A 71 -19.00 -1.23 -5.27
C PRO A 71 -18.41 -2.61 -4.91
N LEU A 72 -17.14 -2.86 -5.24
CA LEU A 72 -16.54 -4.20 -5.29
C LEU A 72 -15.74 -4.62 -4.06
N GLN A 73 -15.63 -3.77 -3.04
CA GLN A 73 -14.91 -4.10 -1.81
C GLN A 73 -15.56 -3.44 -0.59
N GLN A 74 -15.63 -4.16 0.53
CA GLN A 74 -16.14 -3.69 1.83
C GLN A 74 -17.56 -3.11 1.77
N MET A 75 -18.45 -3.73 0.99
CA MET A 75 -19.79 -3.21 0.69
C MET A 75 -19.74 -1.83 0.00
N GLY A 76 -18.66 -1.54 -0.68
CA GLY A 76 -18.39 -0.32 -1.42
C GLY A 76 -18.05 0.93 -0.61
N TYR A 77 -17.37 1.86 -1.28
CA TYR A 77 -16.86 3.09 -0.69
C TYR A 77 -16.63 4.18 -1.76
N PRO A 78 -16.59 5.47 -1.36
CA PRO A 78 -16.39 6.58 -2.29
C PRO A 78 -14.91 6.70 -2.72
N VAL A 79 -14.52 6.04 -3.81
CA VAL A 79 -13.14 6.11 -4.36
C VAL A 79 -12.67 7.52 -4.63
N HIS A 80 -13.56 8.41 -5.10
CA HIS A 80 -13.18 9.80 -5.38
C HIS A 80 -12.72 10.58 -4.13
N ALA A 81 -13.10 10.11 -2.94
CA ALA A 81 -12.75 10.71 -1.66
C ALA A 81 -11.54 10.04 -1.00
N ASP A 82 -11.03 8.95 -1.57
CA ASP A 82 -9.83 8.29 -1.07
C ASP A 82 -8.58 9.07 -1.50
N LEU A 83 -7.89 9.68 -0.52
CA LEU A 83 -6.71 10.50 -0.77
C LEU A 83 -5.45 9.68 -1.12
N GLN A 84 -5.44 8.38 -0.81
CA GLN A 84 -4.43 7.46 -1.35
C GLN A 84 -4.93 6.80 -2.65
N GLY A 85 -6.21 6.98 -2.95
CA GLY A 85 -6.83 6.59 -4.20
C GLY A 85 -6.26 7.38 -5.37
N PRO A 86 -6.10 6.75 -6.54
CA PRO A 86 -5.41 7.34 -7.67
C PRO A 86 -6.27 8.33 -8.48
N MET A 87 -7.53 8.58 -8.08
CA MET A 87 -8.52 9.24 -8.93
C MET A 87 -8.06 10.62 -9.43
N TRP A 88 -7.43 11.42 -8.57
CA TRP A 88 -7.02 12.79 -8.88
C TRP A 88 -5.59 12.88 -9.42
N TYR A 89 -4.92 11.74 -9.62
CA TYR A 89 -3.52 11.70 -10.02
C TYR A 89 -3.37 11.62 -11.55
N PRO A 90 -2.68 12.56 -12.21
CA PRO A 90 -2.65 12.64 -13.68
C PRO A 90 -2.14 11.40 -14.38
N GLU A 91 -1.13 10.73 -13.82
CA GLU A 91 -0.58 9.49 -14.38
C GLU A 91 -1.63 8.38 -14.38
N ALA A 92 -2.40 8.27 -13.31
CA ALA A 92 -3.42 7.25 -13.18
C ALA A 92 -4.54 7.45 -14.19
N ILE A 93 -5.00 8.68 -14.35
CA ILE A 93 -6.05 9.03 -15.31
C ILE A 93 -5.53 8.78 -16.73
N ALA A 94 -4.31 9.22 -17.03
CA ALA A 94 -3.72 9.07 -18.36
C ALA A 94 -3.54 7.60 -18.74
N ILE A 95 -3.00 6.77 -17.85
CA ILE A 95 -2.80 5.34 -18.13
C ILE A 95 -4.15 4.61 -18.15
N GLY A 96 -5.00 4.82 -17.15
CA GLY A 96 -6.31 4.17 -17.06
C GLY A 96 -7.20 4.47 -18.26
N GLY A 97 -7.26 5.73 -18.69
CA GLY A 97 -8.06 6.16 -19.84
C GLY A 97 -7.44 5.86 -21.22
N THR A 98 -6.23 5.29 -21.31
CA THR A 98 -5.59 4.99 -22.60
C THR A 98 -5.19 3.52 -22.75
N ILE A 99 -4.03 3.13 -22.23
CA ILE A 99 -3.44 1.80 -22.39
C ILE A 99 -3.87 0.81 -21.31
N GLY A 100 -4.47 1.31 -20.23
CA GLY A 100 -4.92 0.54 -19.07
C GLY A 100 -3.80 0.12 -18.13
N HIS A 101 -4.18 -0.17 -16.88
CA HIS A 101 -3.25 -0.69 -15.88
C HIS A 101 -3.21 -2.21 -15.88
N SER A 102 -2.00 -2.75 -15.84
CA SER A 102 -1.67 -4.16 -15.92
C SER A 102 -0.48 -4.47 -14.99
N VAL A 103 -0.16 -5.75 -14.84
CA VAL A 103 1.06 -6.18 -14.11
C VAL A 103 2.31 -5.52 -14.70
N ILE A 104 2.36 -5.42 -16.04
CA ILE A 104 3.46 -4.83 -16.79
C ILE A 104 3.53 -3.32 -16.53
N THR A 105 2.41 -2.60 -16.59
CA THR A 105 2.43 -1.15 -16.40
C THR A 105 2.86 -0.78 -14.98
N LEU A 106 2.44 -1.53 -13.96
CA LEU A 106 2.89 -1.33 -12.58
C LEU A 106 4.41 -1.48 -12.47
N GLN A 107 4.98 -2.51 -13.11
CA GLN A 107 6.43 -2.74 -13.11
C GLN A 107 7.21 -1.61 -13.80
N VAL A 108 6.69 -1.14 -14.94
CA VAL A 108 7.25 0.04 -15.63
C VAL A 108 7.16 1.29 -14.77
N LEU A 109 6.03 1.51 -14.08
CA LEU A 109 5.81 2.65 -13.20
C LEU A 109 6.77 2.67 -12.02
N TYR A 110 6.98 1.52 -11.37
CA TYR A 110 7.96 1.43 -10.29
C TYR A 110 9.36 1.83 -10.77
N LEU A 111 9.83 1.25 -11.87
CA LEU A 111 11.14 1.61 -12.45
C LEU A 111 11.19 3.10 -12.81
N PHE A 112 10.12 3.64 -13.38
CA PHE A 112 9.98 5.06 -13.68
C PHE A 112 10.13 5.92 -12.42
N TYR A 113 9.46 5.59 -11.32
CA TYR A 113 9.54 6.36 -10.07
C TYR A 113 10.91 6.27 -9.41
N VAL A 114 11.56 5.10 -9.42
CA VAL A 114 12.95 4.95 -8.94
C VAL A 114 13.91 5.81 -9.75
N ILE A 115 13.80 5.78 -11.09
CA ILE A 115 14.62 6.61 -11.98
C ILE A 115 14.36 8.09 -11.73
N ILE A 116 13.09 8.51 -11.71
CA ILE A 116 12.76 9.93 -11.59
C ILE A 116 13.10 10.46 -10.20
N GLY A 117 13.01 9.65 -9.14
CA GLY A 117 13.49 9.99 -7.80
C GLY A 117 15.00 10.21 -7.78
N GLY A 118 15.77 9.29 -8.39
CA GLY A 118 17.23 9.46 -8.54
C GLY A 118 17.60 10.73 -9.31
N VAL A 119 16.92 11.01 -10.43
CA VAL A 119 17.13 12.24 -11.20
C VAL A 119 16.73 13.47 -10.37
N GLY A 120 15.64 13.39 -9.59
CA GLY A 120 15.21 14.43 -8.68
C GLY A 120 16.27 14.76 -7.63
N LEU A 121 16.85 13.74 -7.00
CA LEU A 121 17.91 13.97 -6.02
C LEU A 121 19.19 14.50 -6.66
N MET A 122 19.54 14.04 -7.87
CA MET A 122 20.62 14.66 -8.64
C MET A 122 20.37 16.16 -8.84
N ARG A 123 19.14 16.57 -9.19
CA ARG A 123 18.79 17.99 -9.37
C ARG A 123 18.83 18.78 -8.07
N LEU A 124 18.36 18.20 -6.96
CA LEU A 124 18.46 18.81 -5.63
C LEU A 124 19.93 19.01 -5.24
N CYS A 125 20.74 17.97 -5.36
CA CYS A 125 22.18 18.00 -5.08
C CYS A 125 22.90 19.04 -5.95
N ASN A 126 22.61 19.11 -7.24
CA ASN A 126 23.14 20.13 -8.14
C ASN A 126 22.74 21.55 -7.72
N THR A 127 21.53 21.71 -7.18
CA THR A 127 21.05 23.00 -6.68
C THR A 127 21.82 23.37 -5.41
N VAL A 128 21.97 22.45 -4.46
CA VAL A 128 22.69 22.70 -3.20
C VAL A 128 24.17 23.01 -3.46
N HIS A 129 24.86 22.16 -4.23
CA HIS A 129 26.32 22.18 -4.34
C HIS A 129 26.86 22.88 -5.60
N GLY A 130 26.07 22.99 -6.67
CA GLY A 130 26.50 23.62 -7.93
C GLY A 130 27.43 22.77 -8.80
N ASP A 131 27.55 21.47 -8.56
CA ASP A 131 28.42 20.54 -9.30
C ASP A 131 27.63 19.28 -9.72
N ALA A 132 27.55 19.05 -11.03
CA ALA A 132 26.78 17.96 -11.62
C ALA A 132 27.39 16.58 -11.37
N ARG A 133 28.70 16.46 -11.14
CA ARG A 133 29.37 15.17 -10.90
C ARG A 133 28.90 14.56 -9.58
N VAL A 134 28.88 15.36 -8.52
CA VAL A 134 28.38 14.90 -7.22
C VAL A 134 26.87 14.71 -7.22
N GLY A 135 26.14 15.43 -8.08
CA GLY A 135 24.72 15.15 -8.33
C GLY A 135 24.44 13.78 -8.90
N VAL A 136 25.25 13.30 -9.87
CA VAL A 136 25.08 11.96 -10.43
C VAL A 136 25.29 10.90 -9.35
N ILE A 137 26.33 11.07 -8.51
CA ILE A 137 26.58 10.19 -7.36
C ILE A 137 25.37 10.18 -6.42
N ALA A 138 24.84 11.36 -6.08
CA ALA A 138 23.68 11.49 -5.22
C ALA A 138 22.44 10.79 -5.79
N GLY A 139 22.15 11.00 -7.08
CA GLY A 139 21.00 10.39 -7.74
C GLY A 139 21.06 8.86 -7.78
N ILE A 140 22.26 8.30 -8.02
CA ILE A 140 22.48 6.85 -7.99
C ILE A 140 22.33 6.30 -6.57
N ALA A 141 22.95 6.95 -5.58
CA ALA A 141 22.84 6.53 -4.18
C ALA A 141 21.38 6.50 -3.69
N TYR A 142 20.57 7.47 -4.12
CA TYR A 142 19.15 7.49 -3.80
C TYR A 142 18.38 6.37 -4.50
N ALA A 143 18.52 6.24 -5.82
CA ALA A 143 17.81 5.26 -6.63
C ALA A 143 18.13 3.81 -6.22
N LEU A 144 19.34 3.57 -5.72
CA LEU A 144 19.81 2.24 -5.27
C LEU A 144 19.71 2.05 -3.74
N SER A 145 19.12 2.99 -3.00
CA SER A 145 18.96 2.86 -1.55
C SER A 145 17.98 1.73 -1.18
N GLY A 146 18.14 1.16 0.01
CA GLY A 146 17.26 0.13 0.57
C GLY A 146 15.81 0.59 0.62
N ASN A 147 15.56 1.85 0.96
CA ASN A 147 14.22 2.43 0.98
C ASN A 147 13.51 2.32 -0.39
N MET A 148 14.17 2.68 -1.50
CA MET A 148 13.57 2.59 -2.85
C MET A 148 13.29 1.15 -3.27
N VAL A 149 14.17 0.23 -2.89
CA VAL A 149 14.06 -1.19 -3.26
C VAL A 149 12.99 -1.88 -2.43
N ALA A 150 12.91 -1.59 -1.14
CA ALA A 150 11.99 -2.27 -0.22
C ALA A 150 10.55 -1.76 -0.36
N HIS A 151 10.33 -0.48 -0.68
CA HIS A 151 8.99 0.10 -0.85
C HIS A 151 8.36 -0.13 -2.22
N GLN A 152 8.87 -1.09 -3.00
CA GLN A 152 8.23 -1.49 -4.26
C GLN A 152 6.78 -1.98 -4.08
N MET A 153 6.44 -2.50 -2.89
CA MET A 153 5.06 -2.85 -2.53
C MET A 153 4.19 -1.65 -2.15
N HIS A 154 4.78 -0.50 -1.80
CA HIS A 154 4.08 0.69 -1.29
C HIS A 154 4.15 1.84 -2.31
N PHE A 155 3.33 1.79 -3.36
CA PHE A 155 3.38 2.76 -4.46
C PHE A 155 3.20 4.22 -4.02
N TYR A 156 2.36 4.49 -3.02
CA TYR A 156 2.22 5.84 -2.47
C TYR A 156 3.53 6.37 -1.86
N ALA A 157 4.39 5.51 -1.32
CA ALA A 157 5.68 5.90 -0.75
C ALA A 157 6.71 6.12 -1.86
N ILE A 158 6.74 5.25 -2.89
CA ILE A 158 7.67 5.41 -4.02
C ILE A 158 7.34 6.65 -4.86
N ILE A 159 6.06 6.98 -5.05
CA ILE A 159 5.62 8.22 -5.72
C ILE A 159 6.07 9.44 -4.90
N SER A 160 5.88 9.42 -3.58
CA SER A 160 6.36 10.50 -2.72
C SER A 160 7.88 10.67 -2.78
N ALA A 161 8.61 9.58 -2.67
CA ALA A 161 10.07 9.55 -2.78
C ALA A 161 10.56 10.06 -4.14
N ALA A 162 9.81 9.77 -5.21
CA ALA A 162 10.11 10.25 -6.55
C ALA A 162 10.01 11.77 -6.65
N TRP A 163 8.90 12.37 -6.21
CA TRP A 163 8.60 13.80 -6.42
C TRP A 163 9.17 14.73 -5.34
N MET A 164 9.39 14.25 -4.12
CA MET A 164 9.92 15.05 -3.01
C MET A 164 11.24 15.76 -3.36
N PRO A 165 12.28 15.09 -3.92
CA PRO A 165 13.52 15.78 -4.29
C PRO A 165 13.33 16.85 -5.36
N TRP A 166 12.44 16.65 -6.33
CA TRP A 166 12.12 17.64 -7.35
C TRP A 166 11.46 18.88 -6.76
N PHE A 167 10.50 18.66 -5.85
CA PHE A 167 9.84 19.74 -5.12
C PHE A 167 10.84 20.56 -4.30
N LEU A 168 11.69 19.90 -3.52
CA LEU A 168 12.73 20.56 -2.72
C LEU A 168 13.71 21.33 -3.61
N ALA A 169 14.10 20.77 -4.76
CA ALA A 169 14.99 21.45 -5.71
C ALA A 169 14.34 22.67 -6.37
N ALA A 170 13.05 22.58 -6.72
CA ALA A 170 12.28 23.69 -7.26
C ALA A 170 12.11 24.82 -6.24
N GLN A 171 11.76 24.47 -5.00
CA GLN A 171 11.62 25.44 -3.91
C GLN A 171 12.94 26.10 -3.57
N LEU A 172 14.05 25.37 -3.49
CA LEU A 172 15.35 25.97 -3.20
C LEU A 172 15.77 26.97 -4.31
N ARG A 173 15.48 26.66 -5.58
CA ARG A 173 15.70 27.61 -6.68
C ARG A 173 14.76 28.81 -6.58
N LEU A 174 13.50 28.62 -6.19
CA LEU A 174 12.56 29.72 -6.00
C LEU A 174 13.01 30.66 -4.87
N LEU A 175 13.41 30.11 -3.72
CA LEU A 175 13.91 30.85 -2.57
C LEU A 175 15.17 31.67 -2.90
N ARG A 176 16.09 31.10 -3.69
CA ARG A 176 17.35 31.76 -4.08
C ARG A 176 17.18 32.83 -5.16
N ALA A 177 16.25 32.65 -6.09
CA ALA A 177 15.91 33.68 -7.08
C ALA A 177 14.43 33.56 -7.50
N PRO A 178 13.55 34.36 -6.89
CA PRO A 178 12.12 34.34 -7.16
C PRO A 178 11.79 34.61 -8.63
N ALA A 179 11.00 33.73 -9.24
CA ALA A 179 10.52 33.89 -10.61
C ALA A 179 9.25 33.06 -10.80
N TRP A 180 8.29 33.56 -11.58
CA TRP A 180 7.00 32.89 -11.81
C TRP A 180 7.16 31.44 -12.32
N ARG A 181 8.17 31.19 -13.18
CA ARG A 181 8.48 29.85 -13.71
C ARG A 181 8.82 28.86 -12.59
N ARG A 182 9.56 29.32 -11.58
CA ARG A 182 9.98 28.50 -10.44
C ARG A 182 8.82 28.29 -9.46
N SER A 183 7.90 29.25 -9.37
CA SER A 183 6.64 29.08 -8.64
C SER A 183 5.78 27.98 -9.27
N LEU A 184 5.61 28.00 -10.60
CA LEU A 184 4.86 26.98 -11.32
C LEU A 184 5.52 25.60 -11.25
N GLU A 185 6.85 25.55 -11.33
CA GLU A 185 7.60 24.30 -11.19
C GLU A 185 7.48 23.70 -9.78
N ALA A 186 7.58 24.52 -8.73
CA ALA A 186 7.35 24.08 -7.36
C ALA A 186 5.90 23.62 -7.15
N ALA A 187 4.94 24.32 -7.75
CA ALA A 187 3.53 23.96 -7.67
C ALA A 187 3.22 22.63 -8.36
N LEU A 188 3.82 22.39 -9.53
CA LEU A 188 3.70 21.14 -10.26
C LEU A 188 4.15 19.95 -9.42
N PHE A 189 5.35 20.03 -8.84
CA PHE A 189 5.89 18.92 -8.06
C PHE A 189 5.18 18.75 -6.71
N LEU A 190 4.68 19.83 -6.09
CA LEU A 190 3.83 19.71 -4.91
C LEU A 190 2.50 19.04 -5.25
N MET A 191 1.87 19.38 -6.37
CA MET A 191 0.63 18.75 -6.80
C MET A 191 0.82 17.24 -7.03
N LEU A 192 1.89 16.83 -7.71
CA LEU A 192 2.20 15.42 -7.92
C LEU A 192 2.49 14.68 -6.60
N LEU A 193 3.16 15.34 -5.66
CA LEU A 193 3.43 14.81 -4.33
C LEU A 193 2.15 14.68 -3.49
N LEU A 194 1.22 15.64 -3.61
CA LEU A 194 -0.02 15.69 -2.82
C LEU A 194 -1.07 14.71 -3.33
N THR A 195 -1.23 14.58 -4.64
CA THR A 195 -2.31 13.79 -5.26
C THR A 195 -1.97 12.32 -5.49
N GLY A 196 -0.68 11.97 -5.63
CA GLY A 196 -0.25 10.58 -5.86
C GLY A 196 0.55 9.96 -4.71
N GLY A 197 1.06 10.79 -3.79
CA GLY A 197 1.98 10.38 -2.74
C GLY A 197 1.33 10.26 -1.37
N ASN A 198 1.98 9.52 -0.47
CA ASN A 198 1.63 9.52 0.94
C ASN A 198 1.86 10.91 1.58
N HIS A 199 0.85 11.41 2.29
CA HIS A 199 0.81 12.76 2.84
C HIS A 199 1.87 13.04 3.93
N THR A 200 2.44 12.01 4.58
CA THR A 200 3.56 12.17 5.49
C THR A 200 4.72 12.92 4.82
N PHE A 201 5.01 12.63 3.55
CA PHE A 201 6.08 13.29 2.81
C PHE A 201 5.75 14.75 2.51
N THR A 202 4.49 15.07 2.24
CA THR A 202 4.01 16.44 1.99
C THR A 202 4.17 17.29 3.25
N ILE A 203 3.71 16.79 4.40
CA ILE A 203 3.80 17.47 5.70
C ILE A 203 5.27 17.66 6.11
N MET A 204 6.07 16.59 6.03
CA MET A 204 7.49 16.66 6.39
C MET A 204 8.29 17.57 5.44
N SER A 205 7.94 17.62 4.15
CA SER A 205 8.53 18.59 3.23
C SER A 205 8.16 20.02 3.62
N ALA A 206 6.93 20.28 4.06
CA ALA A 206 6.53 21.60 4.56
C ALA A 206 7.33 22.01 5.81
N TYR A 207 7.54 21.08 6.76
CA TYR A 207 8.39 21.35 7.93
C TYR A 207 9.85 21.62 7.58
N LEU A 208 10.41 20.96 6.56
CA LEU A 208 11.76 21.25 6.06
C LEU A 208 11.83 22.59 5.32
N LEU A 209 10.77 22.97 4.61
CA LEU A 209 10.72 24.24 3.88
C LEU A 209 10.63 25.45 4.80
N LEU A 210 9.98 25.33 5.96
CA LEU A 210 9.85 26.44 6.91
C LEU A 210 11.21 27.06 7.32
N PRO A 211 12.19 26.31 7.85
CA PRO A 211 13.50 26.87 8.19
C PRO A 211 14.27 27.36 6.96
N LEU A 212 14.11 26.75 5.79
CA LEU A 212 14.72 27.23 4.55
C LEU A 212 14.13 28.58 4.12
N LEU A 213 12.81 28.74 4.18
CA LEU A 213 12.11 29.99 3.89
C LEU A 213 12.52 31.08 4.88
N LEU A 214 12.54 30.78 6.19
CA LEU A 214 12.97 31.70 7.23
C LEU A 214 14.41 32.16 7.01
N LEU A 215 15.33 31.24 6.72
CA LEU A 215 16.73 31.56 6.40
C LEU A 215 16.83 32.57 5.25
N HIS A 216 16.08 32.38 4.17
CA HIS A 216 16.10 33.26 3.00
C HIS A 216 15.37 34.58 3.25
N ALA A 217 14.26 34.57 3.98
CA ALA A 217 13.52 35.77 4.36
C ALA A 217 14.36 36.68 5.29
N ILE A 218 15.03 36.10 6.29
CA ILE A 218 15.94 36.81 7.21
C ILE A 218 17.10 37.43 6.44
N ARG A 219 17.71 36.70 5.49
CA ARG A 219 18.76 37.24 4.62
C ARG A 219 18.26 38.40 3.76
N ALA A 220 17.07 38.27 3.16
CA ALA A 220 16.47 39.33 2.35
C ALA A 220 16.17 40.59 3.20
N TRP A 221 15.69 40.40 4.43
CA TRP A 221 15.42 41.46 5.40
C TRP A 221 16.70 42.19 5.82
N HIS A 222 17.73 41.47 6.27
CA HIS A 222 18.99 42.06 6.77
C HIS A 222 19.77 42.84 5.71
N HIS A 223 19.66 42.48 4.43
CA HIS A 223 20.28 43.23 3.34
C HIS A 223 19.50 44.49 2.91
N GLY A 224 18.48 44.92 3.67
CA GLY A 224 17.73 46.16 3.44
C GLY A 224 16.78 46.10 2.24
N ARG A 225 16.35 44.90 1.82
CA ARG A 225 15.59 44.71 0.58
C ARG A 225 14.12 44.36 0.84
N ALA A 226 13.37 45.30 1.44
CA ALA A 226 11.91 45.15 1.55
C ALA A 226 11.22 44.77 0.21
N PRO A 227 11.64 45.29 -0.96
CA PRO A 227 11.11 44.83 -2.25
C PRO A 227 11.41 43.35 -2.56
N ALA A 228 12.61 42.84 -2.19
CA ALA A 228 12.98 41.45 -2.43
C ALA A 228 12.17 40.49 -1.53
N LEU A 229 11.89 40.89 -0.28
CA LEU A 229 11.01 40.11 0.59
C LEU A 229 9.58 40.08 0.06
N ARG A 230 9.02 41.22 -0.38
CA ARG A 230 7.69 41.26 -1.02
C ARG A 230 7.64 40.41 -2.28
N GLN A 231 8.68 40.46 -3.11
CA GLN A 231 8.78 39.64 -4.31
C GLN A 231 8.81 38.15 -3.95
N LEU A 232 9.60 37.74 -2.96
CA LEU A 232 9.65 36.35 -2.49
C LEU A 232 8.27 35.87 -2.01
N LEU A 233 7.61 36.65 -1.16
CA LEU A 233 6.28 36.31 -0.65
C LEU A 233 5.23 36.24 -1.75
N GLY A 234 5.24 37.17 -2.72
CA GLY A 234 4.34 37.14 -3.87
C GLY A 234 4.52 35.90 -4.73
N HIS A 235 5.76 35.44 -4.92
CA HIS A 235 6.03 34.21 -5.65
C HIS A 235 5.69 32.94 -4.88
N GLN A 236 5.78 32.96 -3.54
CA GLN A 236 5.27 31.88 -2.71
C GLN A 236 3.74 31.82 -2.75
N ALA A 237 3.06 32.98 -2.75
CA ALA A 237 1.61 33.04 -2.94
C ALA A 237 1.19 32.49 -4.32
N LEU A 238 1.91 32.82 -5.39
CA LEU A 238 1.68 32.25 -6.73
C LEU A 238 1.88 30.72 -6.73
N PHE A 239 2.92 30.22 -6.06
CA PHE A 239 3.17 28.78 -5.91
C PHE A 239 1.99 28.08 -5.19
N VAL A 240 1.56 28.62 -4.05
CA VAL A 240 0.43 28.06 -3.29
C VAL A 240 -0.85 28.12 -4.11
N GLY A 241 -1.19 29.28 -4.68
CA GLY A 241 -2.39 29.47 -5.50
C GLY A 241 -2.43 28.54 -6.71
N SER A 242 -1.31 28.36 -7.42
CA SER A 242 -1.23 27.44 -8.56
C SER A 242 -1.40 25.98 -8.13
N THR A 243 -0.85 25.60 -6.97
CA THR A 243 -1.03 24.25 -6.40
C THR A 243 -2.50 24.00 -6.04
N LEU A 244 -3.16 24.97 -5.40
CA LEU A 244 -4.57 24.86 -5.02
C LEU A 244 -5.48 24.70 -6.25
N VAL A 245 -5.19 25.42 -7.34
CA VAL A 245 -5.96 25.27 -8.59
C VAL A 245 -5.74 23.89 -9.22
N MET A 246 -4.48 23.43 -9.34
CA MET A 246 -4.19 22.11 -9.91
C MET A 246 -4.69 20.95 -9.06
N ALA A 247 -4.78 21.11 -7.74
CA ALA A 247 -5.26 20.07 -6.81
C ALA A 247 -6.68 20.34 -6.27
N CYS A 248 -7.47 21.21 -6.95
CA CYS A 248 -8.77 21.66 -6.44
C CYS A 248 -9.75 20.50 -6.19
N GLY A 249 -9.77 19.49 -7.06
CA GLY A 249 -10.59 18.29 -6.89
C GLY A 249 -10.24 17.50 -5.63
N THR A 250 -8.95 17.29 -5.36
CA THR A 250 -8.48 16.62 -4.14
C THR A 250 -8.83 17.39 -2.88
N PHE A 251 -8.65 18.73 -2.87
CA PHE A 251 -9.02 19.54 -1.71
C PHE A 251 -10.53 19.57 -1.47
N HIS A 252 -11.34 19.64 -2.54
CA HIS A 252 -12.79 19.59 -2.41
C HIS A 252 -13.25 18.24 -1.86
N ALA A 253 -12.72 17.14 -2.40
CA ALA A 253 -12.99 15.79 -1.90
C ALA A 253 -12.62 15.66 -0.41
N LEU A 254 -11.47 16.21 0.01
CA LEU A 254 -11.05 16.25 1.40
C LEU A 254 -12.03 17.03 2.30
N ILE A 255 -12.50 18.19 1.85
CA ILE A 255 -13.47 19.01 2.59
C ILE A 255 -14.78 18.24 2.76
N GLU A 256 -15.30 17.67 1.67
CA GLU A 256 -16.55 16.90 1.68
C GLU A 256 -16.47 15.71 2.64
N VAL A 257 -15.34 15.01 2.65
CA VAL A 257 -15.21 13.76 3.39
C VAL A 257 -14.77 13.93 4.84
N SER A 258 -14.22 15.10 5.18
CA SER A 258 -13.72 15.39 6.54
C SER A 258 -14.70 15.06 7.69
N PRO A 259 -16.03 15.24 7.58
CA PRO A 259 -16.97 14.88 8.65
C PRO A 259 -17.14 13.36 8.84
N TYR A 260 -16.77 12.57 7.84
CA TYR A 260 -16.98 11.11 7.80
C TYR A 260 -15.70 10.32 8.12
N LEU A 261 -14.56 11.00 8.29
CA LEU A 261 -13.28 10.40 8.62
C LEU A 261 -12.99 10.49 10.12
N GLY A 262 -12.94 9.35 10.80
CA GLY A 262 -12.54 9.28 12.21
C GLY A 262 -11.08 9.74 12.46
N ARG A 263 -10.21 9.64 11.45
CA ARG A 263 -8.75 9.91 11.57
C ARG A 263 -8.36 11.38 11.55
N MET A 264 -9.28 12.30 11.25
CA MET A 264 -9.00 13.75 11.24
C MET A 264 -8.89 14.37 12.64
N HIS A 265 -9.25 13.62 13.70
CA HIS A 265 -9.24 14.09 15.09
C HIS A 265 -7.95 13.77 15.88
N GLY A 266 -6.85 13.44 15.18
CA GLY A 266 -5.58 13.04 15.80
C GLY A 266 -5.62 11.59 16.30
N LEU A 267 -4.59 10.82 15.98
CA LEU A 267 -4.47 9.41 16.34
C LEU A 267 -3.80 9.24 17.70
N PRO A 268 -4.26 8.28 18.53
CA PRO A 268 -3.53 7.84 19.71
C PRO A 268 -2.08 7.44 19.37
N TYR A 269 -1.15 7.71 20.30
CA TYR A 269 0.28 7.47 20.08
C TYR A 269 0.59 6.05 19.60
N LEU A 270 -0.11 5.04 20.13
CA LEU A 270 0.07 3.63 19.73
C LEU A 270 -0.13 3.39 18.23
N LEU A 271 -1.06 4.12 17.59
CA LEU A 271 -1.30 4.02 16.15
C LEU A 271 -0.27 4.83 15.34
N VAL A 272 0.15 5.98 15.84
CA VAL A 272 1.17 6.83 15.19
C VAL A 272 2.55 6.15 15.21
N SER A 273 2.86 5.39 16.26
CA SER A 273 4.15 4.70 16.43
C SER A 273 4.24 3.33 15.73
N GLN A 274 3.26 2.94 14.92
CA GLN A 274 3.27 1.66 14.18
C GLN A 274 4.36 1.66 13.10
N GLU A 275 4.96 0.49 12.87
CA GLU A 275 6.03 0.26 11.88
C GLU A 275 7.22 1.25 11.96
N PRO A 276 7.91 1.32 13.10
CA PRO A 276 9.11 2.16 13.24
C PRO A 276 10.32 1.57 12.49
N PHE A 277 11.33 2.40 12.26
CA PHE A 277 12.68 1.94 11.94
C PHE A 277 13.41 1.67 13.26
N THR A 278 13.36 0.41 13.71
CA THR A 278 13.83 0.00 15.05
C THR A 278 15.36 0.08 15.21
N VAL A 279 15.83 0.02 16.47
CA VAL A 279 17.26 -0.11 16.78
C VAL A 279 17.88 -1.34 16.10
N GLU A 280 17.17 -2.46 16.08
CA GLU A 280 17.59 -3.72 15.44
C GLU A 280 17.76 -3.55 13.93
N ALA A 281 16.89 -2.73 13.31
CA ALA A 281 16.95 -2.41 11.89
C ALA A 281 18.16 -1.55 11.50
N LEU A 282 18.92 -0.96 12.44
CA LEU A 282 20.17 -0.24 12.15
C LEU A 282 21.21 -1.10 11.43
N SER A 283 21.16 -2.42 11.62
CA SER A 283 22.00 -3.38 10.92
C SER A 283 21.82 -3.32 9.38
N SER A 284 20.64 -2.92 8.90
CA SER A 284 20.34 -2.73 7.48
C SER A 284 21.13 -1.59 6.83
N LEU A 285 21.65 -0.63 7.62
CA LEU A 285 22.49 0.46 7.11
C LEU A 285 23.76 -0.05 6.41
N LEU A 286 24.21 -1.25 6.76
CA LEU A 286 25.45 -1.83 6.28
C LEU A 286 25.26 -2.75 5.08
N ALA A 287 24.13 -3.47 5.02
CA ALA A 287 23.74 -4.26 3.86
C ALA A 287 22.22 -4.38 3.79
N PRO A 288 21.59 -4.11 2.62
CA PRO A 288 20.13 -4.17 2.48
C PRO A 288 19.61 -5.61 2.57
N VAL A 289 20.45 -6.60 2.26
CA VAL A 289 20.15 -8.04 2.26
C VAL A 289 19.88 -8.57 3.68
N VAL A 290 20.34 -7.87 4.73
CA VAL A 290 20.06 -8.21 6.14
C VAL A 290 18.56 -8.31 6.38
N ILE A 291 17.79 -7.48 5.68
CA ILE A 291 16.34 -7.53 5.72
C ILE A 291 15.85 -8.58 4.71
N SER A 292 15.34 -9.70 5.21
CA SER A 292 14.71 -10.74 4.38
C SER A 292 13.55 -11.40 5.09
N GLY A 293 12.41 -11.51 4.40
CA GLY A 293 11.20 -12.12 4.96
C GLY A 293 10.68 -11.42 6.21
N LYS A 294 9.59 -11.93 6.77
CA LYS A 294 9.07 -11.45 8.07
C LYS A 294 9.99 -11.98 9.18
N ASN A 295 10.95 -11.17 9.61
CA ASN A 295 11.74 -11.44 10.81
C ASN A 295 11.07 -10.76 12.01
N PRO A 296 10.42 -11.51 12.92
CA PRO A 296 9.74 -10.93 14.07
C PRO A 296 10.68 -10.15 15.00
N ASP A 297 11.98 -10.48 15.01
CA ASP A 297 12.98 -9.82 15.85
C ASP A 297 13.21 -8.35 15.45
N LEU A 298 12.82 -7.94 14.23
CA LEU A 298 12.93 -6.55 13.79
C LEU A 298 11.83 -5.64 14.36
N GLY A 299 10.74 -6.21 14.90
CA GLY A 299 9.63 -5.45 15.48
C GLY A 299 8.90 -4.52 14.49
N THR A 300 9.07 -4.72 13.19
CA THR A 300 8.51 -3.86 12.12
C THR A 300 8.44 -4.64 10.79
N ASP A 301 7.63 -4.16 9.86
CA ASP A 301 7.51 -4.72 8.51
C ASP A 301 8.86 -4.64 7.76
N PRO A 302 9.25 -5.68 7.00
CA PRO A 302 10.52 -5.69 6.27
C PRO A 302 10.70 -4.51 5.30
N ALA A 303 9.63 -4.00 4.70
CA ALA A 303 9.72 -2.82 3.84
C ALA A 303 10.06 -1.54 4.63
N MET A 304 9.65 -1.49 5.90
CA MET A 304 9.87 -0.36 6.82
C MET A 304 11.22 -0.45 7.55
N ALA A 305 11.82 -1.65 7.63
CA ALA A 305 13.10 -1.92 8.29
C ALA A 305 14.35 -1.62 7.43
N ASN A 306 14.23 -1.37 6.13
CA ASN A 306 15.39 -1.29 5.25
C ASN A 306 15.92 0.15 5.10
N GLY A 307 16.93 0.49 5.90
CA GLY A 307 17.56 1.81 5.92
C GLY A 307 18.82 1.95 5.08
N TYR A 308 19.20 0.97 4.27
CA TYR A 308 20.48 0.97 3.54
C TYR A 308 20.66 2.23 2.67
N MET A 309 21.72 3.00 2.92
CA MET A 309 22.02 4.24 2.18
C MET A 309 23.32 4.16 1.37
N GLY A 310 24.00 2.99 1.37
CA GLY A 310 25.35 2.80 0.86
C GLY A 310 26.42 3.06 1.93
N VAL A 311 27.31 2.10 2.16
CA VAL A 311 28.33 2.21 3.23
C VAL A 311 29.31 3.34 2.95
N ILE A 312 29.66 3.53 1.68
CA ILE A 312 30.55 4.60 1.22
C ILE A 312 29.89 5.97 1.45
N ILE A 313 28.60 6.07 1.15
CA ILE A 313 27.82 7.30 1.31
C ILE A 313 27.72 7.67 2.78
N LEU A 314 27.43 6.70 3.67
CA LEU A 314 27.41 6.91 5.11
C LEU A 314 28.78 7.38 5.63
N ALA A 315 29.87 6.72 5.22
CA ALA A 315 31.22 7.11 5.62
C ALA A 315 31.56 8.56 5.20
N LEU A 316 31.23 8.93 3.96
CA LEU A 316 31.44 10.27 3.44
C LEU A 316 30.56 11.32 4.14
N ALA A 317 29.32 10.98 4.48
CA ALA A 317 28.41 11.86 5.22
C ALA A 317 28.93 12.18 6.63
N LEU A 318 29.44 11.16 7.35
CA LEU A 318 30.05 11.34 8.68
C LEU A 318 31.27 12.27 8.62
N VAL A 319 32.13 12.06 7.63
CA VAL A 319 33.33 12.88 7.43
C VAL A 319 32.96 14.32 7.03
N SER A 320 31.81 14.55 6.39
CA SER A 320 31.36 15.89 6.00
C SER A 320 31.15 16.85 7.19
N VAL A 321 31.09 16.36 8.43
CA VAL A 321 31.03 17.21 9.64
C VAL A 321 32.32 18.03 9.82
N LEU A 322 33.46 17.55 9.31
CA LEU A 322 34.75 18.23 9.35
C LEU A 322 34.88 19.33 8.29
N ARG A 323 33.91 19.44 7.37
CA ARG A 323 33.89 20.43 6.29
C ARG A 323 33.16 21.69 6.73
N HIS A 324 33.52 22.82 6.13
CA HIS A 324 32.66 24.01 6.15
C HIS A 324 31.42 23.75 5.30
N ARG A 325 30.26 23.72 5.96
CA ARG A 325 28.95 23.51 5.35
C ARG A 325 28.22 24.85 5.20
N SER A 326 27.48 25.01 4.12
CA SER A 326 26.56 26.14 3.96
C SER A 326 25.42 26.06 4.97
N ALA A 327 24.72 27.18 5.20
CA ALA A 327 23.57 27.21 6.10
C ALA A 327 22.44 26.27 5.64
N GLU A 328 22.23 26.15 4.33
CA GLU A 328 21.22 25.23 3.77
C GLU A 328 21.59 23.77 4.05
N GLU A 329 22.85 23.39 3.84
CA GLU A 329 23.35 22.05 4.20
C GLU A 329 23.17 21.76 5.69
N ASN A 330 23.38 22.75 6.56
CA ASN A 330 23.13 22.59 8.00
C ASN A 330 21.63 22.39 8.30
N VAL A 331 20.73 23.07 7.60
CA VAL A 331 19.27 22.84 7.74
C VAL A 331 18.93 21.41 7.34
N PHE A 332 19.41 20.93 6.18
CA PHE A 332 19.21 19.54 5.77
C PHE A 332 19.81 18.55 6.79
N ALA A 333 21.01 18.81 7.30
CA ALA A 333 21.68 17.93 8.26
C ALA A 333 20.91 17.82 9.59
N VAL A 334 20.48 18.96 10.16
CA VAL A 334 19.72 19.00 11.42
C VAL A 334 18.36 18.34 11.23
N PHE A 335 17.67 18.65 10.13
CA PHE A 335 16.37 18.06 9.83
C PHE A 335 16.46 16.55 9.60
N GLY A 336 17.45 16.09 8.84
CA GLY A 336 17.69 14.67 8.58
C GLY A 336 18.06 13.88 9.83
N LEU A 337 18.83 14.48 10.75
CA LEU A 337 19.10 13.89 12.07
C LEU A 337 17.83 13.81 12.91
N GLY A 338 17.02 14.87 12.94
CA GLY A 338 15.72 14.85 13.61
C GLY A 338 14.81 13.75 13.06
N CYS A 339 14.74 13.60 11.73
CA CYS A 339 13.98 12.54 11.07
C CYS A 339 14.49 11.13 11.40
N ALA A 340 15.81 10.95 11.57
CA ALA A 340 16.38 9.67 11.97
C ALA A 340 15.88 9.30 13.37
N LEU A 341 15.94 10.24 14.31
CA LEU A 341 15.45 10.05 15.68
C LEU A 341 13.93 9.85 15.74
N LEU A 342 13.17 10.56 14.89
CA LEU A 342 11.72 10.38 14.78
C LEU A 342 11.36 8.98 14.24
N SER A 343 12.15 8.45 13.31
CA SER A 343 11.85 7.16 12.67
C SER A 343 11.88 5.97 13.62
N MET A 344 12.61 6.08 14.74
CA MET A 344 12.73 5.04 15.76
C MET A 344 11.54 4.98 16.74
N ALA A 345 10.59 5.92 16.62
CA ALA A 345 9.33 5.95 17.36
C ALA A 345 9.44 5.63 18.87
N ALA A 346 8.91 4.48 19.32
CA ALA A 346 8.83 4.11 20.73
C ALA A 346 10.19 3.74 21.33
N ASP A 347 11.20 3.42 20.52
CA ASP A 347 12.55 3.08 21.00
C ASP A 347 13.26 4.29 21.61
N LEU A 348 12.82 5.52 21.26
CA LEU A 348 13.34 6.77 21.77
C LEU A 348 12.21 7.70 22.27
N PRO A 349 12.41 8.45 23.38
CA PRO A 349 11.39 9.36 23.88
C PRO A 349 11.13 10.56 22.95
N PHE A 350 12.00 10.80 21.97
CA PHE A 350 11.96 11.95 21.07
C PHE A 350 10.68 11.99 20.23
N HIS A 351 10.28 10.89 19.60
CA HIS A 351 9.08 10.84 18.77
C HIS A 351 7.82 11.17 19.56
N ARG A 352 7.67 10.62 20.78
CA ARG A 352 6.55 10.93 21.67
C ARG A 352 6.51 12.40 22.09
N TRP A 353 7.67 13.01 22.32
CA TRP A 353 7.76 14.43 22.63
C TRP A 353 7.33 15.29 21.44
N VAL A 354 7.85 15.02 20.23
CA VAL A 354 7.49 15.80 19.04
C VAL A 354 6.02 15.61 18.67
N TRP A 355 5.50 14.38 18.71
CA TRP A 355 4.07 14.08 18.47
C TRP A 355 3.14 14.92 19.37
N ARG A 356 3.51 15.13 20.64
CA ARG A 356 2.69 15.89 21.59
C ARG A 356 2.63 17.40 21.30
N TRP A 357 3.63 17.96 20.63
CA TRP A 357 3.79 19.41 20.51
C TRP A 357 3.79 19.94 19.08
N LEU A 358 4.11 19.11 18.08
CA LEU A 358 4.18 19.52 16.68
C LEU A 358 2.85 19.24 15.96
N PRO A 359 2.11 20.28 15.53
CA PRO A 359 0.78 20.10 14.94
C PRO A 359 0.82 19.31 13.63
N GLY A 360 -0.02 18.27 13.51
CA GLY A 360 -0.15 17.47 12.28
C GLY A 360 0.75 16.24 12.22
N LEU A 361 1.53 15.92 13.26
CA LEU A 361 2.20 14.61 13.37
C LEU A 361 1.27 13.50 13.89
N ASP A 362 0.11 13.88 14.41
CA ASP A 362 -0.90 12.99 14.95
C ASP A 362 -1.87 12.47 13.88
N VAL A 363 -1.84 12.99 12.65
CA VAL A 363 -2.79 12.61 11.60
C VAL A 363 -2.31 11.45 10.71
N PHE A 364 -1.09 10.95 10.90
CA PHE A 364 -0.53 9.88 10.08
C PHE A 364 0.26 8.85 10.89
N ARG A 365 0.54 7.71 10.25
CA ARG A 365 1.19 6.52 10.83
C ARG A 365 2.50 6.24 10.08
N PHE A 366 3.30 5.30 10.57
CA PHE A 366 4.55 4.82 9.95
C PHE A 366 5.74 5.81 10.05
N PRO A 367 6.37 5.91 11.24
CA PRO A 367 7.55 6.72 11.46
C PRO A 367 8.75 6.37 10.56
N SER A 368 8.81 5.14 10.02
CA SER A 368 9.80 4.71 9.04
C SER A 368 9.91 5.64 7.81
N TYR A 369 8.82 6.31 7.40
CA TYR A 369 8.86 7.26 6.27
C TYR A 369 9.75 8.48 6.53
N TYR A 370 9.99 8.87 7.78
CA TYR A 370 10.91 9.95 8.10
C TYR A 370 12.33 9.65 7.62
N LEU A 371 12.70 8.36 7.51
CA LEU A 371 14.02 7.92 7.08
C LEU A 371 14.37 8.38 5.65
N TYR A 372 13.39 8.65 4.79
CA TYR A 372 13.64 9.22 3.45
C TYR A 372 14.27 10.62 3.51
N PHE A 373 13.92 11.43 4.51
CA PHE A 373 14.54 12.75 4.70
C PHE A 373 15.95 12.63 5.29
N THR A 374 16.17 11.64 6.16
CA THR A 374 17.52 11.25 6.61
C THR A 374 18.38 10.82 5.43
N LEU A 375 17.87 9.97 4.55
CA LEU A 375 18.55 9.54 3.33
C LEU A 375 18.95 10.73 2.44
N VAL A 376 18.01 11.65 2.17
CA VAL A 376 18.31 12.88 1.40
C VAL A 376 19.43 13.68 2.07
N ALA A 377 19.35 13.91 3.38
CA ALA A 377 20.37 14.67 4.11
C ALA A 377 21.75 13.99 4.08
N THR A 378 21.81 12.68 4.34
CA THR A 378 23.03 11.86 4.29
C THR A 378 23.69 11.94 2.92
N VAL A 379 22.92 11.74 1.86
CA VAL A 379 23.44 11.78 0.48
C VAL A 379 23.94 13.19 0.12
N LEU A 380 23.22 14.25 0.51
CA LEU A 380 23.66 15.63 0.28
C LEU A 380 24.97 15.95 1.03
N LEU A 381 25.13 15.47 2.26
CA LEU A 381 26.36 15.64 3.04
C LEU A 381 27.54 14.89 2.39
N ALA A 382 27.32 13.63 2.00
CA ALA A 382 28.31 12.83 1.30
C ALA A 382 28.75 13.50 -0.02
N ALA A 383 27.80 13.98 -0.83
CA ALA A 383 28.09 14.71 -2.06
C ALA A 383 28.97 15.95 -1.82
N GLY A 384 28.69 16.71 -0.75
CA GLY A 384 29.50 17.87 -0.37
C GLY A 384 30.94 17.52 0.04
N ALA A 385 31.17 16.32 0.62
CA ALA A 385 32.50 15.84 0.96
C ALA A 385 33.34 15.44 -0.28
N VAL A 386 32.69 15.00 -1.35
CA VAL A 386 33.35 14.56 -2.60
C VAL A 386 33.60 15.74 -3.57
N LYS A 387 32.95 16.87 -3.34
CA LYS A 387 33.02 18.06 -4.19
C LYS A 387 34.49 18.56 -4.31
N PRO A 388 35.01 18.83 -5.52
CA PRO A 388 36.44 19.17 -5.69
C PRO A 388 36.93 20.43 -4.97
N ASP A 389 36.05 21.41 -4.76
CA ASP A 389 36.31 22.67 -4.04
C ASP A 389 35.87 22.61 -2.56
N ALA A 390 35.68 21.41 -2.00
CA ALA A 390 35.32 21.22 -0.59
C ALA A 390 36.34 21.88 0.35
N ARG A 391 35.85 22.77 1.22
CA ARG A 391 36.67 23.51 2.20
C ARG A 391 36.68 22.79 3.54
N TRP A 392 37.83 22.26 3.92
CA TRP A 392 37.97 21.44 5.13
C TRP A 392 38.61 22.19 6.30
N ARG A 393 38.19 21.89 7.54
CA ARG A 393 38.75 22.50 8.76
C ARG A 393 40.17 22.01 9.05
N PRO A 394 41.16 22.87 9.35
CA PRO A 394 42.55 22.44 9.56
C PRO A 394 42.72 21.44 10.71
N GLY A 395 43.69 20.51 10.59
CA GLY A 395 44.22 19.72 11.72
C GLY A 395 43.62 18.35 12.04
N LEU A 396 42.44 17.96 11.51
CA LEU A 396 41.75 16.69 11.91
C LEU A 396 41.25 15.81 10.75
N GLN A 397 41.51 16.19 9.50
CA GLN A 397 40.79 15.63 8.35
C GLN A 397 41.26 14.22 7.94
N ARG A 398 42.57 13.98 7.94
CA ARG A 398 43.16 12.75 7.40
C ARG A 398 43.17 11.58 8.38
N PRO A 399 43.59 11.76 9.65
CA PRO A 399 43.63 10.66 10.61
C PRO A 399 42.24 10.09 10.87
N LEU A 400 41.21 10.96 10.99
CA LEU A 400 39.84 10.52 11.25
C LEU A 400 39.21 9.80 10.05
N VAL A 401 39.46 10.26 8.82
CA VAL A 401 39.02 9.56 7.61
C VAL A 401 39.65 8.17 7.52
N TYR A 402 40.96 8.06 7.77
CA TYR A 402 41.64 6.77 7.75
C TYR A 402 41.21 5.86 8.92
N ALA A 403 40.91 6.42 10.09
CA ALA A 403 40.37 5.68 11.22
C ALA A 403 38.96 5.16 10.94
N LEU A 404 38.08 5.97 10.34
CA LEU A 404 36.72 5.55 9.95
C LEU A 404 36.76 4.51 8.83
N CYS A 405 37.57 4.72 7.79
CA CYS A 405 37.76 3.73 6.75
C CYS A 405 38.39 2.43 7.29
N GLY A 406 39.37 2.55 8.18
CA GLY A 406 40.00 1.40 8.85
C GLY A 406 39.03 0.63 9.74
N ALA A 407 38.18 1.33 10.49
CA ALA A 407 37.12 0.73 11.31
C ALA A 407 36.05 0.04 10.45
N LEU A 408 35.65 0.65 9.33
CA LEU A 408 34.71 0.04 8.38
C LEU A 408 35.29 -1.21 7.71
N VAL A 409 36.57 -1.15 7.30
CA VAL A 409 37.29 -2.30 6.75
C VAL A 409 37.39 -3.40 7.81
N LEU A 410 37.83 -3.07 9.02
CA LEU A 410 37.98 -4.03 10.12
C LEU A 410 36.64 -4.65 10.51
N GLY A 411 35.59 -3.85 10.66
CA GLY A 411 34.23 -4.33 10.96
C GLY A 411 33.71 -5.27 9.87
N THR A 412 33.95 -4.93 8.60
CA THR A 412 33.55 -5.80 7.49
C THR A 412 34.35 -7.11 7.47
N LEU A 413 35.66 -7.06 7.73
CA LEU A 413 36.51 -8.25 7.81
C LEU A 413 36.12 -9.15 8.98
N ILE A 414 35.76 -8.57 10.14
CA ILE A 414 35.26 -9.34 11.29
C ILE A 414 33.98 -10.10 10.92
N VAL A 415 33.04 -9.46 10.22
CA VAL A 415 31.81 -10.12 9.75
C VAL A 415 32.11 -11.21 8.72
N LEU A 416 33.07 -10.98 7.82
CA LEU A 416 33.46 -11.95 6.79
C LEU A 416 34.21 -13.17 7.33
N LEU A 417 34.97 -12.98 8.41
CA LEU A 417 35.79 -14.01 9.03
C LEU A 417 35.08 -14.70 10.21
N TRP A 418 33.81 -14.36 10.48
CA TRP A 418 33.02 -14.96 11.56
C TRP A 418 32.75 -16.45 11.25
N PRO A 419 33.15 -17.40 12.13
CA PRO A 419 32.88 -18.82 11.97
C PRO A 419 31.37 -19.11 11.86
N ASP A 420 30.96 -20.19 11.21
CA ASP A 420 29.55 -20.60 10.99
C ASP A 420 28.74 -19.85 9.91
N ARG A 421 29.35 -18.90 9.19
CA ARG A 421 28.68 -18.22 8.04
C ARG A 421 29.17 -18.65 6.66
N PHE A 422 30.15 -19.55 6.58
CA PHE A 422 30.55 -20.12 5.29
C PHE A 422 29.49 -21.11 4.81
N PRO A 423 28.85 -20.85 3.66
CA PRO A 423 28.05 -21.87 3.01
C PRO A 423 29.00 -22.98 2.57
N GLU A 424 28.63 -24.25 2.76
CA GLU A 424 29.21 -25.32 1.95
C GLU A 424 29.06 -24.89 0.49
N ALA A 425 30.21 -24.69 -0.17
CA ALA A 425 30.22 -24.24 -1.55
C ALA A 425 29.35 -25.20 -2.36
N ALA A 426 28.40 -24.66 -3.13
CA ALA A 426 27.65 -25.46 -4.09
C ALA A 426 28.67 -26.08 -5.05
N ALA A 427 29.00 -27.36 -4.83
CA ALA A 427 30.05 -28.09 -5.53
C ALA A 427 29.81 -28.19 -7.06
N ASP A 428 28.63 -27.76 -7.54
CA ASP A 428 28.18 -27.82 -8.93
C ASP A 428 28.20 -26.46 -9.69
N ALA A 429 28.94 -25.47 -9.20
CA ALA A 429 29.04 -24.13 -9.80
C ALA A 429 29.45 -24.05 -11.30
N PRO A 430 30.20 -24.97 -11.95
CA PRO A 430 30.72 -24.72 -13.30
C PRO A 430 29.69 -24.75 -14.44
N ARG A 431 28.42 -25.12 -14.19
CA ARG A 431 27.42 -25.32 -15.26
C ARG A 431 26.24 -24.33 -15.25
N ARG A 432 26.20 -23.38 -14.33
CA ARG A 432 25.10 -22.39 -14.24
C ARG A 432 25.47 -21.06 -14.86
N SER A 433 24.51 -20.42 -15.51
CA SER A 433 24.64 -19.01 -15.87
C SER A 433 24.79 -18.14 -14.62
N ALA A 434 25.39 -16.95 -14.73
CA ALA A 434 25.52 -16.01 -13.60
C ALA A 434 24.16 -15.67 -12.95
N LEU A 435 23.08 -15.70 -13.73
CA LEU A 435 21.71 -15.55 -13.27
C LEU A 435 21.27 -16.71 -12.36
N GLU A 436 21.42 -17.95 -12.84
CA GLU A 436 21.05 -19.15 -12.07
C GLU A 436 21.89 -19.30 -10.80
N TYR A 437 23.14 -18.81 -10.82
CA TYR A 437 23.96 -18.71 -9.62
C TYR A 437 23.31 -17.79 -8.59
N VAL A 438 23.03 -16.52 -8.93
CA VAL A 438 22.47 -15.54 -7.99
C VAL A 438 21.10 -15.96 -7.46
N ARG A 439 20.24 -16.53 -8.33
CA ARG A 439 18.93 -17.08 -7.91
C ARG A 439 19.08 -18.20 -6.89
N ALA A 440 20.06 -19.08 -7.08
CA ALA A 440 20.28 -20.21 -6.19
C ALA A 440 20.92 -19.85 -4.84
N LEU A 441 21.41 -18.60 -4.68
CA LEU A 441 21.99 -18.18 -3.41
C LEU A 441 20.92 -18.12 -2.31
N GLY A 442 21.15 -18.83 -1.21
CA GLY A 442 20.41 -18.66 0.03
C GLY A 442 20.71 -17.33 0.73
N HIS A 443 19.94 -16.98 1.75
CA HIS A 443 20.07 -15.70 2.46
C HIS A 443 21.50 -15.44 2.99
N ASN A 444 22.08 -16.40 3.71
CA ASN A 444 23.45 -16.26 4.26
C ASN A 444 24.52 -16.11 3.18
N GLN A 445 24.35 -16.79 2.04
CA GLN A 445 25.22 -16.66 0.88
C GLN A 445 25.17 -15.25 0.29
N ARG A 446 23.95 -14.71 0.08
CA ARG A 446 23.76 -13.33 -0.40
C ARG A 446 24.37 -12.32 0.58
N LEU A 447 24.18 -12.53 1.87
CA LEU A 447 24.76 -11.68 2.91
C LEU A 447 26.29 -11.69 2.84
N TRP A 448 26.91 -12.87 2.73
CA TRP A 448 28.36 -12.98 2.57
C TRP A 448 28.86 -12.26 1.31
N HIS A 449 28.19 -12.44 0.16
CA HIS A 449 28.52 -11.74 -1.08
C HIS A 449 28.40 -10.22 -0.96
N ALA A 450 27.39 -9.72 -0.26
CA ALA A 450 27.22 -8.30 0.02
C ALA A 450 28.43 -7.75 0.81
N TRP A 451 28.78 -8.39 1.92
CA TRP A 451 29.93 -7.98 2.73
C TRP A 451 31.27 -8.10 2.00
N ALA A 452 31.46 -9.14 1.19
CA ALA A 452 32.70 -9.38 0.47
C ALA A 452 32.98 -8.27 -0.54
N VAL A 453 31.97 -7.89 -1.33
CA VAL A 453 32.09 -6.78 -2.28
C VAL A 453 32.28 -5.46 -1.56
N THR A 454 31.51 -5.20 -0.49
CA THR A 454 31.68 -3.99 0.33
C THR A 454 33.10 -3.88 0.90
N ALA A 455 33.69 -4.97 1.41
CA ALA A 455 35.05 -4.98 1.93
C ALA A 455 36.09 -4.60 0.86
N VAL A 456 35.99 -5.23 -0.31
CA VAL A 456 36.90 -4.96 -1.44
C VAL A 456 36.80 -3.50 -1.87
N VAL A 457 35.59 -2.98 -2.00
CA VAL A 457 35.37 -1.58 -2.41
C VAL A 457 35.90 -0.61 -1.35
N LEU A 458 35.71 -0.89 -0.06
CA LEU A 458 36.27 -0.08 1.04
C LEU A 458 37.79 -0.11 1.06
N LEU A 459 38.42 -1.27 0.86
CA LEU A 459 39.88 -1.43 0.78
C LEU A 459 40.46 -0.64 -0.41
N VAL A 460 39.84 -0.75 -1.59
CA VAL A 460 40.23 0.00 -2.77
C VAL A 460 40.04 1.51 -2.55
N GLY A 461 38.90 1.91 -1.98
CA GLY A 461 38.60 3.30 -1.62
C GLY A 461 39.63 3.89 -0.65
N LEU A 462 39.99 3.14 0.39
CA LEU A 462 41.03 3.51 1.36
C LEU A 462 42.40 3.66 0.70
N ALA A 463 42.81 2.68 -0.12
CA ALA A 463 44.09 2.72 -0.83
C ALA A 463 44.19 3.92 -1.79
N LEU A 464 43.10 4.21 -2.51
CA LEU A 464 43.03 5.38 -3.41
C LEU A 464 42.96 6.71 -2.64
N GLY A 465 42.29 6.73 -1.48
CA GLY A 465 42.23 7.86 -0.56
C GLY A 465 43.59 8.23 0.01
N LEU A 466 44.34 7.23 0.49
CA LEU A 466 45.72 7.39 0.97
C LEU A 466 46.64 7.99 -0.12
N ARG A 467 46.39 7.65 -1.38
CA ARG A 467 47.11 8.18 -2.55
C ARG A 467 46.56 9.51 -3.08
N ARG A 468 45.56 10.11 -2.42
CA ARG A 468 44.85 11.34 -2.83
C ARG A 468 44.23 11.26 -4.24
N ARG A 469 43.69 10.10 -4.62
CA ARG A 469 43.09 9.85 -5.94
C ARG A 469 41.56 9.71 -5.93
N LEU A 470 40.90 10.05 -4.82
CA LEU A 470 39.43 10.04 -4.72
C LEU A 470 38.82 11.25 -5.44
N THR A 471 38.74 11.16 -6.77
CA THR A 471 37.97 12.10 -7.58
C THR A 471 36.47 11.74 -7.57
N PRO A 472 35.55 12.66 -7.90
CA PRO A 472 34.12 12.32 -8.04
C PRO A 472 33.86 11.12 -8.97
N GLY A 473 34.62 11.00 -10.06
CA GLY A 473 34.48 9.86 -10.97
C GLY A 473 34.92 8.52 -10.36
N VAL A 474 35.93 8.52 -9.50
CA VAL A 474 36.35 7.33 -8.75
C VAL A 474 35.31 6.97 -7.70
N VAL A 475 34.82 7.96 -6.93
CA VAL A 475 33.77 7.72 -5.93
C VAL A 475 32.51 7.19 -6.60
N LEU A 476 32.12 7.74 -7.76
CA LEU A 476 31.02 7.21 -8.56
C LEU A 476 31.23 5.72 -8.89
N ALA A 477 32.40 5.34 -9.38
CA ALA A 477 32.68 3.93 -9.71
C ALA A 477 32.58 3.03 -8.48
N LEU A 478 33.09 3.47 -7.32
CA LEU A 478 33.00 2.70 -6.07
C LEU A 478 31.54 2.55 -5.59
N VAL A 479 30.75 3.63 -5.63
CA VAL A 479 29.31 3.63 -5.27
C VAL A 479 28.51 2.73 -6.21
N VAL A 480 28.78 2.78 -7.52
CA VAL A 480 28.12 1.92 -8.52
C VAL A 480 28.38 0.45 -8.25
N VAL A 481 29.61 0.08 -7.91
CA VAL A 481 29.95 -1.33 -7.61
C VAL A 481 29.34 -1.77 -6.29
N GLU A 482 29.52 -0.99 -5.21
CA GLU A 482 29.03 -1.36 -3.88
C GLU A 482 27.50 -1.39 -3.82
N MET A 483 26.85 -0.28 -4.12
CA MET A 483 25.39 -0.20 -4.07
C MET A 483 24.75 -1.02 -5.19
N GLY A 484 25.27 -0.99 -6.41
CA GLY A 484 24.71 -1.77 -7.51
C GLY A 484 24.68 -3.26 -7.22
N TRP A 485 25.74 -3.80 -6.61
CA TRP A 485 25.78 -5.21 -6.20
C TRP A 485 24.84 -5.50 -5.02
N ASN A 486 24.88 -4.69 -3.97
CA ASN A 486 24.04 -4.85 -2.78
C ASN A 486 22.55 -4.78 -3.12
N THR A 487 22.16 -3.79 -3.91
CA THR A 487 20.79 -3.64 -4.41
C THR A 487 20.38 -4.80 -5.30
N HIS A 488 21.26 -5.25 -6.21
CA HIS A 488 20.97 -6.40 -7.05
C HIS A 488 20.67 -7.66 -6.23
N LEU A 489 21.44 -7.92 -5.16
CA LEU A 489 21.18 -9.04 -4.25
C LEU A 489 19.87 -8.88 -3.47
N ALA A 490 19.55 -7.65 -3.02
CA ALA A 490 18.34 -7.38 -2.24
C ALA A 490 17.05 -7.52 -3.07
N ILE A 491 17.09 -7.19 -4.37
CA ILE A 491 15.93 -7.33 -5.26
C ILE A 491 15.37 -8.76 -5.26
N TRP A 492 16.24 -9.76 -5.18
CA TRP A 492 15.84 -11.16 -5.12
C TRP A 492 15.24 -11.60 -3.78
N ASN A 493 15.33 -10.78 -2.73
CA ASN A 493 14.72 -11.06 -1.42
C ASN A 493 13.35 -10.39 -1.28
N SER A 494 13.22 -9.15 -1.78
CA SER A 494 12.08 -8.30 -1.46
C SER A 494 11.33 -7.77 -2.68
N ALA A 495 11.93 -7.82 -3.87
CA ALA A 495 11.43 -7.10 -5.05
C ALA A 495 11.01 -7.93 -6.26
N THR A 496 11.20 -9.25 -6.24
CA THR A 496 10.82 -10.13 -7.35
C THR A 496 10.06 -11.36 -6.84
N THR A 497 9.18 -11.89 -7.67
CA THR A 497 8.64 -13.26 -7.52
C THR A 497 9.18 -14.17 -8.62
N ASP A 498 9.00 -15.48 -8.45
CA ASP A 498 9.33 -16.48 -9.48
C ASP A 498 8.33 -16.50 -10.65
N LEU A 499 7.32 -15.64 -10.62
CA LEU A 499 6.30 -15.55 -11.67
C LEU A 499 6.78 -14.75 -12.87
N HIS A 500 6.36 -15.20 -14.05
CA HIS A 500 6.48 -14.40 -15.27
C HIS A 500 5.32 -13.40 -15.36
N PRO A 501 5.56 -12.08 -15.56
CA PRO A 501 4.51 -11.06 -15.61
C PRO A 501 3.38 -11.37 -16.59
N ALA A 502 3.75 -11.88 -17.79
CA ALA A 502 2.78 -12.22 -18.82
C ALA A 502 1.85 -13.39 -18.43
N ALA A 503 2.32 -14.32 -17.59
CA ALA A 503 1.48 -15.44 -17.14
C ALA A 503 0.41 -14.97 -16.15
N LEU A 504 0.77 -14.05 -15.25
CA LEU A 504 -0.20 -13.42 -14.35
C LEU A 504 -1.17 -12.54 -15.15
N GLN A 505 -0.67 -11.75 -16.11
CA GLN A 505 -1.52 -10.92 -16.96
C GLN A 505 -2.52 -11.76 -17.77
N ALA A 506 -2.09 -12.87 -18.37
CA ALA A 506 -2.97 -13.74 -19.14
C ALA A 506 -4.12 -14.34 -18.30
N ARG A 507 -3.95 -14.47 -16.98
CA ARG A 507 -5.03 -14.87 -16.06
C ARG A 507 -6.00 -13.73 -15.79
N LEU A 508 -5.51 -12.50 -15.65
CA LEU A 508 -6.34 -11.32 -15.48
C LEU A 508 -7.15 -11.03 -16.75
N ASP A 509 -6.57 -11.25 -17.92
CA ASP A 509 -7.25 -11.06 -19.21
C ASP A 509 -8.41 -12.06 -19.43
N GLN A 510 -8.45 -13.17 -18.67
CA GLN A 510 -9.56 -14.14 -18.67
C GLN A 510 -10.73 -13.71 -17.78
N LEU A 511 -10.53 -12.70 -16.92
CA LEU A 511 -11.58 -12.18 -16.05
C LEU A 511 -12.54 -11.26 -16.82
N PRO A 512 -13.75 -11.03 -16.29
CA PRO A 512 -14.67 -10.05 -16.85
C PRO A 512 -14.03 -8.66 -16.97
N GLN A 513 -14.16 -8.01 -18.12
CA GLN A 513 -13.58 -6.68 -18.39
C GLN A 513 -14.58 -5.55 -18.05
N GLY A 514 -15.33 -5.70 -16.98
CA GLY A 514 -16.36 -4.75 -16.56
C GLY A 514 -17.11 -5.18 -15.30
N PRO A 515 -18.01 -4.33 -14.80
CA PRO A 515 -18.80 -4.64 -13.61
C PRO A 515 -19.73 -5.83 -13.90
N VAL A 516 -19.75 -6.82 -12.99
CA VAL A 516 -20.62 -8.00 -13.10
C VAL A 516 -21.80 -7.80 -12.17
N ALA A 517 -23.01 -7.84 -12.72
CA ALA A 517 -24.23 -7.73 -11.92
C ALA A 517 -24.21 -8.77 -10.77
N PRO A 518 -24.53 -8.37 -9.53
CA PRO A 518 -24.61 -9.30 -8.40
C PRO A 518 -25.65 -10.37 -8.70
N ASP A 519 -25.33 -11.62 -8.36
CA ASP A 519 -26.40 -12.59 -8.20
C ASP A 519 -27.19 -12.27 -6.93
N LEU A 520 -28.41 -12.81 -6.84
CA LEU A 520 -29.25 -12.68 -5.64
C LEU A 520 -28.88 -13.74 -4.59
N LEU A 521 -27.62 -14.20 -4.59
CA LEU A 521 -27.12 -15.08 -3.55
C LEU A 521 -26.64 -14.24 -2.34
N PRO A 522 -26.57 -14.85 -1.15
CA PRO A 522 -26.02 -14.20 0.03
C PRO A 522 -24.62 -13.63 -0.22
N LEU A 523 -24.31 -12.46 0.34
CA LEU A 523 -22.97 -11.84 0.21
C LEU A 523 -21.84 -12.76 0.68
N LEU A 524 -22.11 -13.67 1.63
CA LEU A 524 -21.17 -14.69 2.09
C LEU A 524 -20.66 -15.60 0.96
N THR A 525 -21.39 -15.72 -0.15
CA THR A 525 -20.96 -16.53 -1.31
C THR A 525 -19.86 -15.86 -2.13
N HIS A 526 -19.68 -14.55 -1.99
CA HIS A 526 -18.67 -13.76 -2.73
C HIS A 526 -17.54 -13.31 -1.81
N ARG A 527 -16.82 -14.26 -1.20
CA ARG A 527 -15.63 -13.94 -0.38
C ARG A 527 -14.39 -13.73 -1.26
N ASP A 528 -13.46 -12.91 -0.80
CA ASP A 528 -12.09 -12.94 -1.33
C ASP A 528 -11.56 -14.36 -1.13
N SER A 529 -11.16 -15.01 -2.22
CA SER A 529 -10.85 -16.44 -2.21
C SER A 529 -9.40 -16.68 -2.58
N GLY A 530 -8.70 -17.43 -1.72
CA GLY A 530 -7.32 -17.91 -1.91
C GLY A 530 -7.16 -18.97 -3.02
N GLU A 531 -8.12 -19.16 -3.93
CA GLU A 531 -8.08 -20.22 -4.95
C GLU A 531 -8.18 -19.75 -6.42
N ARG A 532 -8.65 -18.53 -6.75
CA ARG A 532 -8.89 -18.17 -8.17
C ARG A 532 -7.74 -17.46 -8.88
N LEU A 533 -6.88 -16.77 -8.13
CA LEU A 533 -5.78 -16.00 -8.68
C LEU A 533 -4.54 -16.27 -7.84
N HIS A 534 -3.90 -17.45 -7.98
CA HIS A 534 -2.66 -17.76 -7.26
C HIS A 534 -1.72 -16.53 -7.23
N HIS A 535 -1.22 -16.16 -6.03
CA HIS A 535 -0.42 -14.97 -5.71
C HIS A 535 -1.18 -13.64 -5.46
N LEU A 536 -2.50 -13.63 -5.63
CA LEU A 536 -3.41 -12.57 -5.19
C LEU A 536 -4.38 -13.17 -4.17
N TRP A 537 -4.48 -12.59 -2.98
CA TRP A 537 -5.34 -13.13 -1.92
C TRP A 537 -6.29 -12.09 -1.32
N ARG A 538 -6.16 -10.82 -1.73
CA ARG A 538 -6.95 -9.69 -1.26
C ARG A 538 -7.44 -8.83 -2.42
N ASN A 539 -8.62 -8.24 -2.29
CA ASN A 539 -9.28 -7.44 -3.32
C ASN A 539 -9.47 -8.20 -4.64
N THR A 540 -9.55 -9.52 -4.57
CA THR A 540 -9.72 -10.40 -5.74
C THR A 540 -11.07 -10.15 -6.41
N GLN A 541 -12.10 -9.81 -5.62
CA GLN A 541 -13.42 -9.48 -6.13
C GLN A 541 -13.46 -8.18 -6.95
N THR A 542 -12.57 -7.22 -6.65
CA THR A 542 -12.38 -6.01 -7.47
C THR A 542 -11.89 -6.36 -8.89
N LEU A 543 -11.09 -7.42 -9.05
CA LEU A 543 -10.64 -7.92 -10.35
C LEU A 543 -11.70 -8.78 -11.06
N ILE A 544 -12.54 -9.49 -10.29
CA ILE A 544 -13.62 -10.33 -10.82
C ILE A 544 -14.84 -9.49 -11.23
N GLY A 545 -15.00 -8.30 -10.64
CA GLY A 545 -16.11 -7.39 -10.92
C GLY A 545 -17.35 -7.61 -10.06
N ARG A 546 -17.26 -8.31 -8.91
CA ARG A 546 -18.41 -8.64 -8.05
C ARG A 546 -18.36 -7.93 -6.69
N PRO A 547 -19.50 -7.46 -6.14
CA PRO A 547 -19.54 -6.93 -4.79
C PRO A 547 -19.19 -7.96 -3.73
N THR A 548 -18.47 -7.51 -2.71
CA THR A 548 -18.15 -8.31 -1.53
C THR A 548 -18.09 -7.45 -0.28
N ARG A 549 -18.23 -8.10 0.87
CA ARG A 549 -17.90 -7.51 2.18
C ARG A 549 -16.40 -7.54 2.49
N ASP A 550 -15.64 -8.37 1.79
CA ASP A 550 -14.19 -8.49 1.98
C ASP A 550 -13.43 -7.37 1.25
N GLY A 551 -12.11 -7.45 1.33
CA GLY A 551 -11.20 -6.51 0.69
C GLY A 551 -10.63 -5.47 1.63
N PHE A 552 -9.90 -4.54 1.04
CA PHE A 552 -9.15 -3.50 1.70
C PHE A 552 -8.95 -2.29 0.82
N ASN A 553 -9.22 -1.15 1.43
CA ASN A 553 -8.95 0.16 0.92
C ASN A 553 -8.34 1.03 2.03
N SER A 554 -7.81 2.17 1.63
CA SER A 554 -7.31 3.21 2.53
C SER A 554 -8.43 4.03 3.20
N PHE A 555 -9.67 3.90 2.72
CA PHE A 555 -10.79 4.76 3.05
C PHE A 555 -11.91 4.03 3.81
N TRP A 556 -12.01 4.27 5.11
CA TRP A 556 -13.03 3.65 5.97
C TRP A 556 -14.06 4.70 6.44
N PRO A 557 -15.31 4.66 5.95
CA PRO A 557 -16.38 5.50 6.49
C PRO A 557 -16.63 5.18 7.96
N ALA A 558 -16.85 6.20 8.80
CA ALA A 558 -17.12 6.02 10.23
C ALA A 558 -18.31 5.08 10.52
N HIS A 559 -19.35 5.11 9.67
CA HIS A 559 -20.50 4.21 9.82
C HIS A 559 -20.15 2.76 9.51
N THR A 560 -19.39 2.50 8.46
CA THR A 560 -18.91 1.16 8.11
C THR A 560 -17.99 0.60 9.19
N ASP A 561 -17.08 1.43 9.71
CA ASP A 561 -16.24 1.08 10.85
C ASP A 561 -17.10 0.73 12.08
N SER A 562 -18.14 1.52 12.35
CA SER A 562 -19.04 1.29 13.47
C SER A 562 -19.83 -0.01 13.33
N LEU A 563 -20.35 -0.32 12.13
CA LEU A 563 -21.07 -1.55 11.86
C LEU A 563 -20.20 -2.78 12.13
N ILE A 564 -18.97 -2.76 11.61
CA ILE A 564 -18.04 -3.90 11.68
C ILE A 564 -17.53 -4.11 13.12
N ASN A 565 -17.13 -3.05 13.81
CA ASN A 565 -16.47 -3.16 15.11
C ASN A 565 -17.45 -3.25 16.28
N PHE A 566 -18.63 -2.62 16.20
CA PHE A 566 -19.57 -2.55 17.33
C PHE A 566 -20.85 -3.37 17.14
N HIS A 567 -21.17 -3.81 15.91
CA HIS A 567 -22.38 -4.58 15.61
C HIS A 567 -22.11 -5.90 14.86
N PRO A 568 -21.21 -6.77 15.35
CA PRO A 568 -20.81 -8.00 14.64
C PRO A 568 -21.96 -9.02 14.48
N ALA A 569 -22.99 -8.97 15.33
CA ALA A 569 -24.18 -9.80 15.18
C ALA A 569 -25.00 -9.38 13.96
N LEU A 570 -25.22 -8.08 13.79
CA LEU A 570 -25.89 -7.52 12.62
C LEU A 570 -25.13 -7.83 11.33
N VAL A 571 -23.80 -7.76 11.34
CA VAL A 571 -22.96 -8.16 10.21
C VAL A 571 -23.24 -9.62 9.81
N ARG A 572 -23.25 -10.56 10.76
CA ARG A 572 -23.54 -11.98 10.45
C ARG A 572 -24.94 -12.20 9.85
N SER A 573 -25.94 -11.45 10.31
CA SER A 573 -27.26 -11.46 9.70
C SER A 573 -27.22 -10.94 8.26
N MET A 574 -26.61 -9.79 8.05
CA MET A 574 -26.49 -9.17 6.72
C MET A 574 -25.70 -10.04 5.72
N ASP A 575 -24.70 -10.81 6.17
CA ASP A 575 -23.92 -11.73 5.32
C ASP A 575 -24.79 -12.84 4.69
N ARG A 576 -25.90 -13.19 5.35
CA ARG A 576 -26.84 -14.22 4.88
C ARG A 576 -27.88 -13.67 3.91
N TRP A 577 -27.94 -12.36 3.72
CA TRP A 577 -28.88 -11.75 2.80
C TRP A 577 -28.23 -11.46 1.44
N PRO A 578 -29.04 -11.47 0.36
CA PRO A 578 -28.59 -11.02 -0.95
C PRO A 578 -28.18 -9.55 -0.96
N PHE A 579 -27.52 -9.14 -2.03
CA PHE A 579 -27.11 -7.75 -2.25
C PHE A 579 -28.30 -6.78 -2.18
N ILE A 580 -29.45 -7.15 -2.76
CA ILE A 580 -30.75 -6.48 -2.57
C ILE A 580 -31.64 -7.35 -1.70
N HIS A 581 -32.01 -6.86 -0.52
CA HIS A 581 -32.86 -7.59 0.42
C HIS A 581 -34.21 -6.88 0.60
N LEU A 582 -35.29 -7.54 0.20
CA LEU A 582 -36.67 -7.08 0.44
C LEU A 582 -37.16 -7.58 1.79
N THR A 583 -37.76 -6.72 2.60
CA THR A 583 -38.25 -7.08 3.93
C THR A 583 -39.34 -6.15 4.45
N ASP A 584 -40.22 -6.68 5.28
CA ASP A 584 -41.18 -5.95 6.09
C ASP A 584 -40.78 -5.94 7.58
N ARG A 585 -39.73 -6.67 7.95
CA ARG A 585 -39.24 -6.78 9.33
C ARG A 585 -38.33 -5.61 9.64
N LEU A 586 -38.92 -4.53 10.14
CA LEU A 586 -38.19 -3.33 10.55
C LEU A 586 -38.04 -3.25 12.06
N ALA A 587 -36.87 -2.79 12.51
CA ALA A 587 -36.58 -2.49 13.91
C ALA A 587 -36.05 -1.05 14.04
N PRO A 588 -36.35 -0.33 15.14
CA PRO A 588 -35.79 0.99 15.34
C PRO A 588 -34.33 0.90 15.80
N ASP A 589 -33.48 1.83 15.36
CA ASP A 589 -32.04 1.90 15.70
C ASP A 589 -31.74 1.85 17.20
N LYS A 590 -32.69 2.25 18.06
CA LYS A 590 -32.57 2.16 19.52
C LYS A 590 -32.37 0.73 20.05
N LEU A 591 -32.63 -0.30 19.22
CA LEU A 591 -32.44 -1.71 19.55
C LEU A 591 -31.08 -2.26 19.10
N LEU A 592 -30.24 -1.45 18.43
CA LEU A 592 -28.88 -1.83 18.07
C LEU A 592 -28.05 -2.14 19.33
N GLY A 593 -27.29 -3.23 19.29
CA GLY A 593 -26.58 -3.82 20.43
C GLY A 593 -27.38 -4.84 21.24
N HIS A 594 -28.69 -4.97 20.99
CA HIS A 594 -29.58 -5.95 21.64
C HIS A 594 -30.19 -6.95 20.65
N GLU A 595 -29.73 -6.97 19.41
CA GLU A 595 -30.20 -7.88 18.37
C GLU A 595 -29.83 -9.36 18.65
N PRO A 596 -30.77 -10.30 18.42
CA PRO A 596 -30.43 -11.71 18.32
C PRO A 596 -29.42 -11.96 17.21
N ALA A 597 -28.53 -12.95 17.38
CA ALA A 597 -27.52 -13.31 16.38
C ALA A 597 -28.11 -13.72 15.01
N ASP A 598 -29.40 -14.10 14.97
CA ASP A 598 -30.16 -14.48 13.78
C ASP A 598 -31.28 -13.50 13.42
N SER A 599 -31.15 -12.25 13.84
CA SER A 599 -32.14 -11.22 13.49
C SER A 599 -32.28 -11.10 11.98
N THR A 600 -33.50 -11.23 11.47
CA THR A 600 -33.88 -10.92 10.08
C THR A 600 -34.37 -9.49 9.93
N ALA A 601 -34.27 -8.67 10.98
CA ALA A 601 -34.79 -7.32 11.00
C ALA A 601 -33.79 -6.32 10.43
N VAL A 602 -34.29 -5.34 9.68
CA VAL A 602 -33.53 -4.18 9.22
C VAL A 602 -33.75 -3.02 10.18
N PHE A 603 -32.66 -2.45 10.67
CA PHE A 603 -32.64 -1.37 11.65
C PHE A 603 -32.68 -0.02 10.94
N LEU A 604 -33.63 0.83 11.34
CA LEU A 604 -33.85 2.16 10.77
C LEU A 604 -33.93 3.24 11.86
N PRO A 605 -33.52 4.49 11.56
CA PRO A 605 -33.71 5.62 12.46
C PRO A 605 -35.19 5.92 12.74
N ARG A 606 -36.04 5.71 11.72
CA ARG A 606 -37.48 5.93 11.78
C ARG A 606 -38.20 4.75 11.11
N LEU A 607 -39.13 4.15 11.84
CA LEU A 607 -39.94 3.04 11.32
C LEU A 607 -40.95 3.54 10.29
N VAL A 608 -41.20 2.68 9.30
CA VAL A 608 -42.27 2.84 8.32
C VAL A 608 -43.30 1.75 8.60
N GLU A 609 -44.57 2.14 8.71
CA GLU A 609 -45.68 1.23 8.97
C GLU A 609 -46.34 0.78 7.65
N GLY A 610 -47.10 -0.32 7.71
CA GLY A 610 -47.89 -0.80 6.57
C GLY A 610 -47.08 -1.53 5.50
N LEU A 611 -45.89 -2.01 5.85
CA LEU A 611 -45.08 -2.84 4.95
C LEU A 611 -45.47 -4.32 5.05
N GLN A 612 -45.42 -5.02 3.92
CA GLN A 612 -45.65 -6.46 3.82
C GLN A 612 -44.73 -7.04 2.74
N CYS A 613 -44.02 -8.11 3.07
CA CYS A 613 -43.15 -8.83 2.14
C CYS A 613 -43.76 -10.19 1.79
N SER A 614 -43.74 -10.55 0.51
CA SER A 614 -44.29 -11.80 -0.01
C SER A 614 -43.20 -12.69 -0.60
N SER A 615 -43.37 -14.00 -0.52
CA SER A 615 -42.49 -14.96 -1.23
C SER A 615 -42.55 -14.83 -2.75
N ASN A 616 -43.59 -14.16 -3.28
CA ASN A 616 -43.73 -13.87 -4.70
C ASN A 616 -43.03 -12.57 -5.12
N ASP A 617 -42.49 -11.79 -4.19
CA ASP A 617 -41.78 -10.57 -4.52
C ASP A 617 -40.48 -10.92 -5.26
N ARG A 618 -40.21 -10.19 -6.35
CA ARG A 618 -39.06 -10.45 -7.22
C ARG A 618 -38.26 -9.18 -7.42
N VAL A 619 -36.95 -9.34 -7.45
CA VAL A 619 -35.99 -8.31 -7.86
C VAL A 619 -35.16 -8.92 -8.97
N ALA A 620 -34.84 -8.14 -9.99
CA ALA A 620 -33.86 -8.52 -11.00
C ALA A 620 -33.05 -7.30 -11.41
N PHE A 621 -31.73 -7.46 -11.57
CA PHE A 621 -30.89 -6.42 -12.15
C PHE A 621 -31.22 -6.26 -13.63
N ASN A 622 -31.42 -5.01 -14.03
CA ASN A 622 -31.69 -4.61 -15.40
C ASN A 622 -30.43 -3.97 -16.02
N SER A 623 -29.69 -3.16 -15.25
CA SER A 623 -28.33 -2.70 -15.56
C SER A 623 -27.48 -2.67 -14.30
N TRP A 624 -26.15 -2.72 -14.46
CA TRP A 624 -25.19 -2.66 -13.37
C TRP A 624 -23.91 -1.97 -13.83
N ASP A 625 -23.61 -0.83 -13.21
CA ASP A 625 -22.45 0.02 -13.45
C ASP A 625 -21.68 0.23 -12.13
N TYR A 626 -20.53 0.92 -12.16
CA TYR A 626 -19.77 1.12 -10.92
C TYR A 626 -20.41 2.17 -10.00
N ASN A 627 -21.00 3.21 -10.59
CA ASN A 627 -21.63 4.29 -9.86
C ASN A 627 -23.12 4.06 -9.58
N GLY A 628 -23.73 2.96 -10.03
CA GLY A 628 -25.16 2.75 -9.88
C GLY A 628 -25.67 1.52 -10.58
N PHE A 629 -26.97 1.25 -10.45
CA PHE A 629 -27.63 0.11 -11.07
C PHE A 629 -29.13 0.35 -11.19
N THR A 630 -29.78 -0.39 -12.09
CA THR A 630 -31.24 -0.44 -12.18
C THR A 630 -31.78 -1.81 -11.84
N LEU A 631 -32.91 -1.82 -11.17
CA LEU A 631 -33.65 -3.02 -10.79
C LEU A 631 -35.04 -2.97 -11.41
N ARG A 632 -35.52 -4.14 -11.82
CA ARG A 632 -36.95 -4.39 -12.00
C ARG A 632 -37.45 -5.12 -10.76
N CYS A 633 -38.38 -4.48 -10.06
CA CYS A 633 -38.97 -5.01 -8.84
C CYS A 633 -40.45 -5.29 -9.08
N THR A 634 -40.92 -6.46 -8.65
CA THR A 634 -42.33 -6.82 -8.61
C THR A 634 -42.67 -7.14 -7.16
N THR A 635 -43.53 -6.34 -6.54
CA THR A 635 -43.86 -6.44 -5.11
C THR A 635 -45.37 -6.53 -4.93
N ALA A 636 -45.86 -7.45 -4.08
CA ALA A 636 -47.29 -7.63 -3.87
C ALA A 636 -47.93 -6.48 -3.05
N ALA A 637 -47.14 -5.85 -2.19
CA ALA A 637 -47.52 -4.78 -1.29
C ALA A 637 -46.31 -3.87 -1.03
N PRO A 638 -46.49 -2.71 -0.39
CA PRO A 638 -45.36 -1.87 0.00
C PRO A 638 -44.35 -2.66 0.85
N THR A 639 -43.07 -2.63 0.50
CA THR A 639 -42.00 -3.37 1.20
C THR A 639 -40.74 -2.51 1.32
N PHE A 640 -39.84 -2.83 2.25
CA PHE A 640 -38.56 -2.12 2.35
C PHE A 640 -37.50 -2.82 1.50
N MET A 641 -36.84 -2.08 0.62
CA MET A 641 -35.68 -2.55 -0.13
C MET A 641 -34.40 -2.06 0.51
N LEU A 642 -33.64 -2.99 1.09
CA LEU A 642 -32.28 -2.74 1.57
C LEU A 642 -31.27 -3.00 0.45
N VAL A 643 -30.40 -2.03 0.21
CA VAL A 643 -29.20 -2.14 -0.62
C VAL A 643 -28.00 -2.37 0.29
N GLN A 644 -27.30 -3.49 0.10
CA GLN A 644 -26.11 -3.81 0.89
C GLN A 644 -24.83 -3.12 0.36
N GLN A 645 -24.94 -1.82 0.12
CA GLN A 645 -23.83 -0.91 -0.14
C GLN A 645 -23.70 0.07 1.03
N SER A 646 -22.48 0.52 1.30
CA SER A 646 -22.21 1.53 2.30
C SER A 646 -22.88 2.84 1.90
N TRP A 647 -23.63 3.41 2.82
CA TRP A 647 -24.23 4.71 2.70
C TRP A 647 -23.14 5.77 2.82
N PHE A 648 -23.21 6.72 1.89
CA PHE A 648 -22.41 7.93 1.88
C PHE A 648 -23.21 9.02 1.15
N PRO A 649 -23.06 10.32 1.49
CA PRO A 649 -23.76 11.38 0.77
C PRO A 649 -23.53 11.30 -0.74
N GLY A 650 -24.58 11.46 -1.55
CA GLY A 650 -24.53 11.38 -3.01
C GLY A 650 -25.34 10.24 -3.63
N TRP A 651 -25.78 9.27 -2.82
CA TRP A 651 -26.76 8.28 -3.26
C TRP A 651 -28.13 8.91 -3.52
N THR A 652 -28.74 8.51 -4.63
CA THR A 652 -30.10 8.87 -5.03
C THR A 652 -30.84 7.60 -5.43
N ILE A 653 -32.13 7.54 -5.12
CA ILE A 653 -33.02 6.46 -5.56
C ILE A 653 -34.21 7.09 -6.28
N ARG A 654 -34.55 6.56 -7.46
CA ARG A 654 -35.76 6.93 -8.21
C ARG A 654 -36.60 5.67 -8.44
N ILE A 655 -37.92 5.78 -8.27
CA ILE A 655 -38.89 4.74 -8.59
C ILE A 655 -39.75 5.26 -9.74
N ASP A 656 -39.69 4.59 -10.88
CA ASP A 656 -40.36 5.00 -12.12
C ASP A 656 -40.04 6.46 -12.51
N GLY A 657 -38.77 6.85 -12.33
CA GLY A 657 -38.27 8.20 -12.59
C GLY A 657 -38.58 9.24 -11.49
N VAL A 658 -39.37 8.88 -10.46
CA VAL A 658 -39.70 9.78 -9.36
C VAL A 658 -38.68 9.62 -8.21
N PRO A 659 -37.98 10.69 -7.80
CA PRO A 659 -37.05 10.63 -6.67
C PRO A 659 -37.76 10.25 -5.37
N VAL A 660 -37.15 9.33 -4.62
CA VAL A 660 -37.62 8.91 -3.29
C VAL A 660 -36.53 9.14 -2.24
N GLU A 661 -36.94 9.21 -0.96
CA GLU A 661 -36.01 9.38 0.15
C GLU A 661 -35.08 8.17 0.30
N VAL A 662 -33.78 8.42 0.36
CA VAL A 662 -32.76 7.41 0.69
C VAL A 662 -32.67 7.29 2.20
N VAL A 663 -33.15 6.17 2.74
CA VAL A 663 -33.17 5.89 4.17
C VAL A 663 -31.92 5.10 4.55
N ARG A 664 -31.08 5.65 5.43
CA ARG A 664 -29.94 4.92 6.01
C ARG A 664 -30.46 3.78 6.88
N ALA A 665 -29.87 2.60 6.74
CA ALA A 665 -30.30 1.37 7.40
C ALA A 665 -29.11 0.58 7.92
N ASN A 666 -29.32 -0.24 8.96
CA ASN A 666 -28.28 -1.12 9.54
C ASN A 666 -26.95 -0.41 9.78
N VAL A 667 -27.00 0.78 10.38
CA VAL A 667 -25.85 1.66 10.66
C VAL A 667 -25.20 2.27 9.41
N ALA A 668 -24.83 1.43 8.45
CA ALA A 668 -24.00 1.78 7.31
C ALA A 668 -24.60 1.41 5.95
N ALA A 669 -25.68 0.64 5.85
CA ALA A 669 -26.36 0.37 4.59
C ALA A 669 -27.43 1.45 4.27
N PHE A 670 -28.14 1.32 3.15
CA PHE A 670 -29.27 2.20 2.83
C PHE A 670 -30.36 1.50 2.03
N GLY A 671 -31.50 2.15 1.89
CA GLY A 671 -32.64 1.60 1.18
C GLY A 671 -33.76 2.62 0.98
N CYS A 672 -34.90 2.13 0.49
CA CYS A 672 -36.13 2.91 0.40
C CYS A 672 -37.35 2.01 0.53
N VAL A 673 -38.52 2.62 0.71
CA VAL A 673 -39.80 1.92 0.61
C VAL A 673 -40.14 1.75 -0.87
N LEU A 674 -40.34 0.51 -1.30
CA LEU A 674 -40.89 0.18 -2.60
C LEU A 674 -42.41 0.09 -2.49
N PRO A 675 -43.18 0.80 -3.34
CA PRO A 675 -44.62 0.58 -3.45
C PRO A 675 -44.94 -0.85 -3.92
N GLY A 676 -46.18 -1.28 -3.76
CA GLY A 676 -46.67 -2.52 -4.35
C GLY A 676 -46.95 -2.32 -5.85
N GLY A 677 -46.47 -3.25 -6.69
CA GLY A 677 -46.63 -3.21 -8.13
C GLY A 677 -45.36 -3.63 -8.88
N ASP A 678 -45.36 -3.39 -10.19
CA ASP A 678 -44.18 -3.51 -11.04
C ASP A 678 -43.52 -2.14 -11.16
N HIS A 679 -42.25 -2.05 -10.72
CA HIS A 679 -41.50 -0.81 -10.67
C HIS A 679 -40.11 -0.97 -11.25
N VAL A 680 -39.61 0.11 -11.88
CA VAL A 680 -38.19 0.26 -12.22
C VAL A 680 -37.55 1.15 -11.16
N VAL A 681 -36.54 0.63 -10.49
CA VAL A 681 -35.83 1.32 -9.42
C VAL A 681 -34.42 1.65 -9.90
N GLU A 682 -34.09 2.93 -9.93
CA GLU A 682 -32.77 3.44 -10.29
C GLU A 682 -32.04 3.84 -9.02
N VAL A 683 -30.83 3.30 -8.82
CA VAL A 683 -29.98 3.62 -7.67
C VAL A 683 -28.66 4.17 -8.20
N CYS A 684 -28.39 5.44 -7.98
CA CYS A 684 -27.24 6.13 -8.56
C CYS A 684 -26.45 6.91 -7.50
N TYR A 685 -25.13 6.83 -7.57
CA TYR A 685 -24.19 7.63 -6.82
C TYR A 685 -23.64 8.77 -7.69
N GLU A 686 -24.02 10.00 -7.38
CA GLU A 686 -23.70 11.15 -8.23
C GLU A 686 -22.91 12.22 -7.48
N LYS A 687 -21.94 12.82 -8.19
CA LYS A 687 -21.19 14.01 -7.75
C LYS A 687 -21.17 15.04 -8.86
N PRO A 688 -22.18 15.93 -8.94
CA PRO A 688 -22.27 16.92 -10.02
C PRO A 688 -21.04 17.82 -10.16
N TRP A 689 -20.31 18.05 -9.06
CA TRP A 689 -19.10 18.87 -9.05
C TRP A 689 -17.86 18.13 -9.58
N ALA A 690 -17.81 16.79 -9.51
CA ALA A 690 -16.61 16.01 -9.76
C ALA A 690 -16.07 16.14 -11.19
N PRO A 691 -16.90 16.08 -12.26
CA PRO A 691 -16.41 16.28 -13.62
C PRO A 691 -15.76 17.67 -13.80
N TRP A 692 -16.36 18.71 -13.24
CA TRP A 692 -15.88 20.09 -13.39
C TRP A 692 -14.56 20.34 -12.68
N LEU A 693 -14.41 19.84 -11.44
CA LEU A 693 -13.15 19.95 -10.71
C LEU A 693 -12.06 19.07 -11.32
N MET A 694 -12.42 17.91 -11.87
CA MET A 694 -11.49 17.07 -12.63
C MET A 694 -10.98 17.81 -13.87
N ALA A 695 -11.88 18.42 -14.65
CA ALA A 695 -11.51 19.23 -15.81
C ALA A 695 -10.60 20.39 -15.41
N LEU A 696 -10.95 21.15 -14.37
CA LEU A 696 -10.14 22.28 -13.89
C LEU A 696 -8.74 21.84 -13.45
N SER A 697 -8.66 20.75 -12.68
CA SER A 697 -7.40 20.14 -12.23
C SER A 697 -6.52 19.70 -13.41
N MET A 698 -7.07 18.94 -14.35
CA MET A 698 -6.31 18.43 -15.50
C MET A 698 -5.90 19.54 -16.47
N VAL A 699 -6.81 20.46 -16.82
CA VAL A 699 -6.52 21.58 -17.72
C VAL A 699 -5.43 22.48 -17.12
N SER A 700 -5.51 22.80 -15.83
CA SER A 700 -4.48 23.61 -15.18
C SER A 700 -3.13 22.88 -15.08
N PHE A 701 -3.13 21.58 -14.79
CA PHE A 701 -1.93 20.74 -14.81
C PHE A 701 -1.24 20.76 -16.19
N PHE A 702 -1.98 20.47 -17.26
CA PHE A 702 -1.44 20.47 -18.61
C PHE A 702 -1.05 21.88 -19.09
N ALA A 703 -1.77 22.93 -18.69
CA ALA A 703 -1.42 24.31 -18.98
C ALA A 703 -0.08 24.68 -18.33
N VAL A 704 0.14 24.31 -17.07
CA VAL A 704 1.43 24.53 -16.38
C VAL A 704 2.56 23.76 -17.08
N LEU A 705 2.35 22.49 -17.41
CA LEU A 705 3.32 21.70 -18.18
C LEU A 705 3.66 22.35 -19.52
N PHE A 706 2.65 22.81 -20.26
CA PHE A 706 2.80 23.49 -21.53
C PHE A 706 3.62 24.78 -21.39
N VAL A 707 3.27 25.61 -20.41
CA VAL A 707 3.96 26.87 -20.13
C VAL A 707 5.43 26.62 -19.76
N LEU A 708 5.71 25.62 -18.92
CA LEU A 708 7.07 25.25 -18.54
C LEU A 708 7.88 24.71 -19.73
N ALA A 709 7.26 23.91 -20.61
CA ALA A 709 7.91 23.40 -21.81
C ALA A 709 8.21 24.50 -22.84
N PHE A 710 7.26 25.42 -23.08
CA PHE A 710 7.44 26.58 -23.95
C PHE A 710 8.57 27.48 -23.44
N ALA A 711 8.55 27.74 -22.14
CA ALA A 711 9.57 28.49 -21.42
C ALA A 711 11.00 27.94 -21.62
N LEU A 712 11.17 26.63 -21.79
CA LEU A 712 12.46 25.96 -21.90
C LEU A 712 13.02 25.87 -23.34
N ARG A 713 12.19 25.87 -24.38
CA ARG A 713 12.63 25.54 -25.75
C ARG A 713 12.31 26.54 -26.85
N GLY A 714 11.42 27.52 -26.63
CA GLY A 714 11.15 28.61 -27.60
C GLY A 714 10.83 28.18 -29.05
N SER A 715 10.46 26.91 -29.32
CA SER A 715 10.32 26.38 -30.68
C SER A 715 8.88 25.98 -31.02
N ALA A 716 8.43 26.38 -32.22
CA ALA A 716 7.10 26.12 -32.76
C ALA A 716 6.76 24.62 -32.96
N ARG A 717 7.75 23.73 -33.01
CA ARG A 717 7.52 22.27 -33.10
C ARG A 717 7.07 21.66 -31.78
N THR A 718 7.53 22.20 -30.65
CA THR A 718 7.05 21.80 -29.31
C THR A 718 5.60 22.25 -29.10
N LEU A 719 5.24 23.39 -29.68
CA LEU A 719 3.88 23.94 -29.70
C LEU A 719 2.88 23.02 -30.42
N ALA A 720 3.28 22.44 -31.56
CA ALA A 720 2.42 21.50 -32.30
C ALA A 720 2.17 20.21 -31.49
N LEU A 721 3.21 19.59 -30.94
CA LEU A 721 3.11 18.33 -30.17
C LEU A 721 2.33 18.47 -28.85
N LEU A 722 2.53 19.57 -28.12
CA LEU A 722 1.82 19.80 -26.86
C LEU A 722 0.41 20.36 -27.10
N GLY A 723 0.21 21.17 -28.15
CA GLY A 723 -1.12 21.58 -28.59
C GLY A 723 -1.99 20.39 -28.94
N SER A 724 -1.44 19.38 -29.63
CA SER A 724 -2.13 18.11 -29.86
C SER A 724 -2.40 17.30 -28.59
N ALA A 725 -1.54 17.39 -27.56
CA ALA A 725 -1.77 16.73 -26.27
C ALA A 725 -2.88 17.41 -25.44
N SER A 726 -2.94 18.74 -25.46
CA SER A 726 -4.06 19.50 -24.86
C SER A 726 -5.36 19.30 -25.63
N LEU A 727 -5.30 19.18 -26.97
CA LEU A 727 -6.43 18.78 -27.79
C LEU A 727 -6.87 17.34 -27.48
N MET A 728 -5.93 16.41 -27.29
CA MET A 728 -6.21 15.04 -26.85
C MET A 728 -6.85 15.00 -25.45
N GLY A 729 -6.45 15.86 -24.52
CA GLY A 729 -7.12 16.02 -23.23
C GLY A 729 -8.56 16.52 -23.37
N LEU A 730 -8.80 17.46 -24.29
CA LEU A 730 -10.14 17.95 -24.67
C LEU A 730 -10.97 16.89 -25.42
N VAL A 731 -10.34 16.05 -26.24
CA VAL A 731 -11.00 14.96 -26.99
C VAL A 731 -11.31 13.78 -26.07
N ALA A 732 -10.38 13.37 -25.20
CA ALA A 732 -10.61 12.40 -24.13
C ALA A 732 -11.73 12.88 -23.20
N TRP A 733 -11.76 14.18 -22.87
CA TRP A 733 -12.88 14.82 -22.18
C TRP A 733 -14.19 14.72 -22.96
N SER A 734 -14.19 15.00 -24.28
CA SER A 734 -15.41 14.85 -25.09
C SER A 734 -15.93 13.41 -25.14
N LEU A 735 -15.04 12.41 -25.07
CA LEU A 735 -15.42 10.99 -25.02
C LEU A 735 -15.92 10.55 -23.63
N LEU A 736 -15.43 11.18 -22.56
CA LEU A 736 -15.86 10.94 -21.17
C LEU A 736 -17.14 11.70 -20.78
N VAL A 737 -17.47 12.79 -21.49
CA VAL A 737 -18.58 13.71 -21.13
C VAL A 737 -19.73 13.69 -22.12
N HIS A 738 -19.58 13.09 -23.30
CA HIS A 738 -20.69 12.85 -24.23
C HIS A 738 -21.02 11.36 -24.37
N ARG A 739 -21.91 10.88 -23.49
CA ARG A 739 -22.99 9.99 -23.92
C ARG A 739 -24.36 10.59 -23.56
N PRO A 740 -25.27 10.71 -24.54
CA PRO A 740 -26.69 10.76 -24.26
C PRO A 740 -27.16 9.35 -23.84
N GLY A 741 -28.00 9.28 -22.82
CA GLY A 741 -28.95 8.18 -22.63
C GLY A 741 -28.39 6.90 -22.00
N TYR A 742 -28.62 6.78 -20.71
CA TYR A 742 -28.66 5.54 -19.94
C TYR A 742 -29.68 4.50 -20.50
N ASP A 743 -30.54 4.92 -21.46
CA ASP A 743 -31.63 4.13 -22.03
C ASP A 743 -31.25 3.14 -23.15
N ASP A 744 -30.15 3.35 -23.90
CA ASP A 744 -29.93 2.59 -25.15
C ASP A 744 -29.20 1.24 -24.96
N ALA A 745 -28.39 1.09 -23.90
CA ALA A 745 -27.70 -0.17 -23.60
C ALA A 745 -28.65 -1.28 -23.10
N LEU A 746 -29.81 -0.89 -22.55
CA LEU A 746 -30.84 -1.77 -22.02
C LEU A 746 -31.60 -2.58 -23.10
N ARG A 747 -31.45 -2.23 -24.39
CA ARG A 747 -32.10 -2.99 -25.47
C ARG A 747 -31.43 -4.32 -25.80
N GLN A 748 -30.14 -4.50 -25.51
CA GLN A 748 -29.39 -5.63 -26.07
C GLN A 748 -29.24 -6.86 -25.16
N HIS A 749 -29.63 -6.79 -23.88
CA HIS A 749 -29.36 -7.87 -22.91
C HIS A 749 -30.56 -8.81 -22.59
N ARG A 750 -31.51 -8.99 -23.52
CA ARG A 750 -32.75 -9.80 -23.30
C ARG A 750 -32.63 -11.32 -23.47
N LEU A 751 -31.45 -11.92 -23.60
CA LEU A 751 -31.35 -13.35 -23.97
C LEU A 751 -30.28 -14.10 -23.17
N ALA A 752 -30.65 -14.65 -22.01
CA ALA A 752 -30.24 -16.01 -21.54
C ALA A 752 -30.68 -16.24 -20.08
N GLU A 753 -31.42 -17.31 -19.83
CA GLU A 753 -32.01 -17.68 -18.53
C GLU A 753 -31.83 -19.21 -18.29
N ARG A 754 -31.75 -19.62 -17.01
CA ARG A 754 -32.18 -20.91 -16.35
C ARG A 754 -31.16 -22.01 -15.98
N CYS A 755 -31.12 -22.39 -14.68
CA CYS A 755 -31.72 -23.62 -14.05
C CYS A 755 -31.00 -24.10 -12.75
N ALA A 756 -31.75 -24.65 -11.77
CA ALA A 756 -31.29 -25.33 -10.53
C ALA A 756 -32.29 -26.43 -10.06
N PRO A 757 -31.88 -27.45 -9.26
CA PRO A 757 -32.80 -28.21 -8.36
C PRO A 757 -32.24 -28.67 -6.97
N SER A 758 -33.10 -29.32 -6.14
CA SER A 758 -33.11 -29.48 -4.64
C SER A 758 -32.86 -30.93 -4.06
N PRO A 759 -32.85 -31.18 -2.71
CA PRO A 759 -32.27 -32.36 -2.01
C PRO A 759 -33.20 -33.24 -1.10
N SER A 760 -32.68 -34.34 -0.48
CA SER A 760 -33.19 -34.98 0.79
C SER A 760 -32.31 -36.12 1.41
N ASP A 761 -32.01 -35.97 2.72
CA ASP A 761 -31.97 -36.86 3.93
C ASP A 761 -30.95 -38.00 4.22
N LEU A 762 -30.43 -38.03 5.47
CA LEU A 762 -29.62 -39.07 6.16
C LEU A 762 -29.97 -39.21 7.68
N GLU A 763 -29.72 -40.39 8.28
CA GLU A 763 -29.80 -40.70 9.73
C GLU A 763 -28.46 -41.22 10.35
N HIS A 764 -28.36 -41.16 11.69
CA HIS A 764 -27.17 -41.15 12.59
C HIS A 764 -26.71 -42.50 13.21
N PHE A 765 -25.48 -42.57 13.79
CA PHE A 765 -25.13 -43.25 15.08
C PHE A 765 -23.77 -42.78 15.68
N LYS A 766 -23.56 -42.95 17.01
CA LYS A 766 -22.56 -42.27 17.90
C LYS A 766 -21.84 -43.25 18.85
N LEU A 767 -20.63 -42.94 19.37
CA LEU A 767 -20.00 -43.56 20.57
C LEU A 767 -18.99 -42.60 21.28
N ALA A 768 -18.71 -42.84 22.57
CA ALA A 768 -18.34 -41.84 23.59
C ALA A 768 -16.93 -41.99 24.24
N GLY A 769 -16.42 -40.90 24.85
CA GLY A 769 -15.20 -40.85 25.69
C GLY A 769 -15.23 -39.72 26.75
N THR A 770 -14.42 -39.85 27.81
CA THR A 770 -14.48 -39.13 29.11
C THR A 770 -13.97 -37.67 29.15
N PRO A 771 -14.48 -36.84 30.10
CA PRO A 771 -14.26 -35.38 30.17
C PRO A 771 -12.90 -34.91 30.74
N LEU A 772 -12.35 -33.80 30.20
CA LEU A 772 -11.10 -33.11 30.55
C LEU A 772 -11.35 -31.69 31.15
N VAL A 773 -10.96 -31.40 32.39
CA VAL A 773 -11.22 -30.07 33.03
C VAL A 773 -10.07 -29.09 32.76
N LEU A 774 -10.33 -27.88 32.21
CA LEU A 774 -9.31 -26.85 31.99
C LEU A 774 -9.45 -25.67 32.97
N ALA A 775 -8.53 -25.55 33.92
CA ALA A 775 -8.49 -24.45 34.89
C ALA A 775 -7.32 -23.48 34.60
N GLN A 776 -7.65 -22.27 34.15
CA GLN A 776 -6.79 -21.07 34.02
C GLN A 776 -5.60 -21.13 33.00
N PRO A 777 -5.02 -19.98 32.59
CA PRO A 777 -4.19 -19.84 31.37
C PRO A 777 -2.81 -20.53 31.37
N GLU A 778 -2.46 -21.29 32.41
CA GLU A 778 -1.08 -21.74 32.64
C GLU A 778 -0.70 -23.03 31.90
N HIS A 779 -1.67 -23.75 31.30
CA HIS A 779 -1.41 -24.94 30.49
C HIS A 779 -1.19 -24.61 29.01
N LEU A 780 -0.10 -23.92 28.72
CA LEU A 780 0.20 -23.35 27.39
C LEU A 780 0.70 -24.34 26.31
N TYR A 781 1.02 -25.61 26.63
CA TYR A 781 1.90 -26.40 25.74
C TYR A 781 1.52 -27.87 25.49
N THR A 782 0.36 -28.35 25.96
CA THR A 782 -0.05 -29.75 25.74
C THR A 782 -1.29 -29.79 24.83
N PRO A 783 -1.22 -30.41 23.64
CA PRO A 783 -2.39 -30.58 22.78
C PRO A 783 -3.40 -31.49 23.45
N ALA A 784 -4.68 -31.16 23.31
CA ALA A 784 -5.78 -32.02 23.73
C ALA A 784 -5.91 -33.26 22.83
N TYR A 785 -5.42 -33.18 21.59
CA TYR A 785 -5.37 -34.29 20.63
C TYR A 785 -4.19 -34.12 19.67
N ARG A 786 -3.53 -35.22 19.31
CA ARG A 786 -2.48 -35.25 18.27
C ARG A 786 -2.70 -36.41 17.32
N THR A 787 -2.44 -36.18 16.04
CA THR A 787 -2.41 -37.25 15.04
C THR A 787 -1.43 -36.93 13.92
N SER A 788 -0.87 -37.95 13.30
CA SER A 788 -0.06 -37.77 12.08
C SER A 788 -1.00 -37.50 10.89
N SER A 789 -0.62 -36.55 10.05
CA SER A 789 -1.29 -36.28 8.78
C SER A 789 -1.36 -37.54 7.90
N ASP A 790 -0.36 -38.42 7.94
CA ASP A 790 -0.32 -39.64 7.15
C ASP A 790 -1.50 -40.57 7.48
N SER A 791 -1.87 -40.69 8.76
CA SER A 791 -3.04 -41.46 9.23
C SER A 791 -4.39 -40.85 8.83
N LEU A 792 -4.44 -39.55 8.53
CA LEU A 792 -5.64 -38.86 8.02
C LEU A 792 -5.74 -38.91 6.49
N LEU A 793 -4.60 -39.08 5.80
CA LEU A 793 -4.48 -39.06 4.34
C LEU A 793 -4.76 -40.41 3.67
N ASP A 794 -4.67 -41.51 4.41
CA ASP A 794 -5.00 -42.86 3.94
C ASP A 794 -6.51 -43.19 4.05
N MET A 795 -7.32 -42.26 4.58
CA MET A 795 -8.78 -42.38 4.64
C MET A 795 -9.44 -41.73 3.42
N ASP A 796 -10.43 -42.40 2.80
CA ASP A 796 -11.11 -41.99 1.55
C ASP A 796 -12.10 -40.80 1.73
N HIS A 797 -11.82 -39.90 2.69
CA HIS A 797 -12.72 -38.85 3.17
C HIS A 797 -12.16 -37.43 2.95
N ARG A 798 -13.04 -36.41 2.90
CA ARG A 798 -12.71 -35.04 2.43
C ARG A 798 -12.85 -33.92 3.47
N ALA A 799 -13.41 -34.16 4.64
CA ALA A 799 -13.45 -33.16 5.72
C ALA A 799 -12.99 -33.74 7.06
N LEU A 800 -12.22 -32.96 7.83
CA LEU A 800 -11.87 -33.18 9.22
C LEU A 800 -12.87 -32.39 10.09
N MET A 801 -13.57 -33.06 10.99
CA MET A 801 -14.44 -32.44 11.98
C MET A 801 -13.84 -32.63 13.37
N VAL A 802 -13.85 -31.56 14.16
CA VAL A 802 -13.44 -31.56 15.56
C VAL A 802 -14.60 -31.08 16.40
N ASP A 803 -15.25 -32.00 17.09
CA ASP A 803 -16.37 -31.74 17.99
C ASP A 803 -15.84 -31.60 19.42
N LEU A 804 -15.97 -30.40 19.98
CA LEU A 804 -15.63 -30.08 21.35
C LEU A 804 -16.92 -29.93 22.17
N ALA A 805 -17.19 -30.86 23.08
CA ALA A 805 -18.22 -30.67 24.10
C ALA A 805 -17.58 -30.06 25.36
N PHE A 806 -18.19 -29.04 25.95
CA PHE A 806 -17.68 -28.38 27.14
C PHE A 806 -18.80 -27.83 28.01
N ARG A 807 -18.56 -27.70 29.32
CA ARG A 807 -19.45 -27.07 30.29
C ARG A 807 -18.83 -25.73 30.74
N PRO A 808 -19.50 -24.59 30.46
CA PRO A 808 -19.10 -23.28 30.97
C PRO A 808 -19.31 -23.19 32.50
N HIS A 809 -18.42 -22.47 33.19
CA HIS A 809 -18.63 -22.02 34.58
C HIS A 809 -18.61 -20.50 34.65
N GLY A 810 -19.53 -19.83 33.94
CA GLY A 810 -19.61 -18.37 33.84
C GLY A 810 -19.54 -17.87 32.40
N ARG A 811 -19.09 -16.63 32.19
CA ARG A 811 -18.95 -16.03 30.86
C ARG A 811 -17.62 -16.42 30.26
N CYS A 812 -17.56 -17.61 29.68
CA CYS A 812 -16.33 -18.14 29.13
C CYS A 812 -16.25 -17.92 27.61
N SER A 813 -15.07 -17.53 27.14
CA SER A 813 -14.72 -17.54 25.71
C SER A 813 -13.46 -18.37 25.56
N GLY A 814 -13.38 -19.16 24.50
CA GLY A 814 -12.24 -20.02 24.23
C GLY A 814 -11.84 -19.97 22.77
N LYS A 815 -10.72 -20.61 22.44
CA LYS A 815 -10.26 -20.87 21.08
C LYS A 815 -9.98 -22.34 20.92
N LEU A 816 -10.43 -22.91 19.82
CA LEU A 816 -9.91 -24.18 19.33
C LEU A 816 -8.78 -23.86 18.34
N ILE A 817 -7.58 -24.36 18.60
CA ILE A 817 -6.41 -24.11 17.77
C ILE A 817 -6.04 -25.39 17.06
N LEU A 818 -6.07 -25.35 15.73
CA LEU A 818 -5.47 -26.36 14.87
C LEU A 818 -4.06 -25.89 14.53
N GLN A 819 -3.04 -26.62 14.98
CA GLN A 819 -1.65 -26.31 14.68
C GLN A 819 -1.06 -27.44 13.86
N ARG A 820 -0.40 -27.06 12.76
CA ARG A 820 0.39 -27.97 11.93
C ARG A 820 1.85 -27.79 12.24
N SER A 821 2.56 -28.89 12.36
CA SER A 821 4.00 -28.85 12.57
C SER A 821 4.72 -29.89 11.75
N TYR A 822 5.89 -29.52 11.23
CA TYR A 822 6.78 -30.43 10.51
C TYR A 822 8.14 -30.43 11.23
N ARG A 823 8.59 -31.61 11.68
CA ARG A 823 9.84 -31.77 12.45
C ARG A 823 9.96 -30.82 13.64
N GLY A 824 8.86 -30.62 14.38
CA GLY A 824 8.83 -29.80 15.59
C GLY A 824 8.76 -28.28 15.36
N ARG A 825 8.63 -27.80 14.11
CA ARG A 825 8.37 -26.39 13.79
C ARG A 825 6.95 -26.20 13.29
N THR A 826 6.25 -25.20 13.80
CA THR A 826 4.90 -24.82 13.35
C THR A 826 4.96 -24.30 11.92
N THR A 827 4.26 -24.97 11.01
CA THR A 827 4.18 -24.58 9.59
C THR A 827 2.97 -23.70 9.32
N ASP A 828 1.88 -23.94 10.05
CA ASP A 828 0.62 -23.22 9.93
C ASP A 828 -0.17 -23.37 11.24
N TYR A 829 -1.00 -22.38 11.56
CA TYR A 829 -1.93 -22.51 12.68
C TYR A 829 -3.19 -21.69 12.44
N GLU A 830 -4.30 -22.23 12.92
CA GLU A 830 -5.60 -21.61 12.84
C GLU A 830 -6.25 -21.63 14.21
N ALA A 831 -6.80 -20.48 14.62
CA ALA A 831 -7.44 -20.34 15.92
C ALA A 831 -8.89 -19.88 15.75
N VAL A 832 -9.82 -20.78 16.03
CA VAL A 832 -11.25 -20.52 15.87
C VAL A 832 -11.87 -20.23 17.23
N PRO A 833 -12.40 -19.03 17.47
CA PRO A 833 -13.00 -18.68 18.75
C PRO A 833 -14.35 -19.37 18.92
N PHE A 834 -14.65 -19.79 20.15
CA PHE A 834 -15.97 -20.22 20.59
C PHE A 834 -16.34 -19.50 21.88
N ILE A 835 -17.63 -19.21 22.10
CA ILE A 835 -18.11 -18.44 23.26
C ILE A 835 -19.33 -19.15 23.85
N SER A 836 -19.48 -19.13 25.18
CA SER A 836 -20.73 -19.60 25.79
C SER A 836 -21.91 -18.74 25.32
N PRO A 837 -23.08 -19.33 25.03
CA PRO A 837 -24.22 -18.58 24.50
C PRO A 837 -24.74 -17.46 25.42
N ASP A 838 -24.56 -17.59 26.75
CA ASP A 838 -24.85 -16.56 27.74
C ASP A 838 -23.98 -16.69 29.02
N SER A 839 -24.08 -15.71 29.94
CA SER A 839 -23.32 -15.62 31.21
C SER A 839 -23.87 -16.43 32.39
N SER A 840 -25.01 -17.08 32.23
CA SER A 840 -25.71 -17.93 33.21
C SER A 840 -25.74 -19.42 32.82
N CYS A 841 -25.27 -19.76 31.61
CA CYS A 841 -25.35 -21.08 31.03
C CYS A 841 -24.38 -22.04 31.72
N THR A 842 -24.93 -22.95 32.52
CA THR A 842 -24.20 -24.08 33.15
C THR A 842 -24.45 -25.41 32.42
N ARG A 843 -25.15 -25.36 31.28
CA ARG A 843 -25.49 -26.53 30.46
C ARG A 843 -24.29 -26.94 29.59
N PRO A 844 -24.11 -28.23 29.28
CA PRO A 844 -23.12 -28.67 28.31
C PRO A 844 -23.38 -28.04 26.94
N CYS A 845 -22.35 -27.43 26.37
CA CYS A 845 -22.31 -26.85 25.03
C CYS A 845 -21.48 -27.76 24.11
N THR A 846 -21.76 -27.74 22.81
CA THR A 846 -20.96 -28.43 21.80
C THR A 846 -20.54 -27.43 20.73
N PHE A 847 -19.27 -27.44 20.36
CA PHE A 847 -18.67 -26.63 19.31
C PHE A 847 -18.05 -27.55 18.28
N THR A 848 -18.35 -27.36 17.01
CA THR A 848 -17.88 -28.25 15.93
C THR A 848 -17.08 -27.43 14.93
N LEU A 849 -15.82 -27.78 14.76
CA LEU A 849 -14.94 -27.18 13.76
C LEU A 849 -14.78 -28.12 12.58
N VAL A 850 -15.04 -27.65 11.36
CA VAL A 850 -14.97 -28.46 10.14
C VAL A 850 -13.97 -27.86 9.15
N ARG A 851 -13.05 -28.67 8.62
CA ARG A 851 -12.04 -28.26 7.63
C ARG A 851 -11.95 -29.27 6.48
N ASP A 852 -11.68 -28.82 5.25
CA ASP A 852 -11.44 -29.77 4.14
C ASP A 852 -10.06 -30.44 4.35
N LEU A 853 -10.02 -31.78 4.31
CA LEU A 853 -8.78 -32.55 4.48
C LEU A 853 -7.76 -32.26 3.36
N ARG A 854 -8.19 -31.71 2.22
CA ARG A 854 -7.30 -31.28 1.13
C ARG A 854 -6.53 -30.00 1.45
N GLU A 855 -7.04 -29.15 2.34
CA GLU A 855 -6.32 -27.97 2.86
C GLU A 855 -5.16 -28.40 3.79
N LEU A 856 -5.24 -29.62 4.34
CA LEU A 856 -4.29 -30.19 5.30
C LEU A 856 -3.21 -31.11 4.64
N ARG A 857 -3.12 -31.16 3.31
CA ARG A 857 -2.27 -32.11 2.55
C ARG A 857 -0.78 -31.71 2.48
N TYR A 858 -0.01 -32.02 3.51
CA TYR A 858 1.42 -32.30 3.37
C TYR A 858 1.75 -33.58 4.14
N ARG A 859 2.31 -34.59 3.46
CA ARG A 859 2.71 -35.87 4.09
C ARG A 859 3.86 -35.65 5.08
N GLY A 860 3.81 -36.34 6.22
CA GLY A 860 4.80 -36.26 7.29
C GLY A 860 4.67 -35.08 8.26
N GLU A 861 3.56 -34.32 8.21
CA GLU A 861 3.24 -33.30 9.22
C GLU A 861 2.47 -33.90 10.41
N GLU A 862 2.66 -33.32 11.60
CA GLU A 862 1.90 -33.63 12.81
C GLU A 862 0.83 -32.54 13.02
N LEU A 863 -0.43 -32.99 13.16
CA LEU A 863 -1.56 -32.13 13.48
C LEU A 863 -1.82 -32.18 14.99
N SER A 864 -1.79 -31.02 15.63
CA SER A 864 -2.07 -30.85 17.05
C SER A 864 -3.28 -29.96 17.26
N ILE A 865 -4.22 -30.39 18.09
CA ILE A 865 -5.41 -29.62 18.44
C ILE A 865 -5.30 -29.17 19.88
N TYR A 866 -5.42 -27.86 20.10
CA TYR A 866 -5.44 -27.25 21.42
C TYR A 866 -6.82 -26.67 21.67
N ALA A 867 -7.27 -26.75 22.92
CA ALA A 867 -8.43 -26.02 23.39
C ALA A 867 -7.96 -25.02 24.44
N TRP A 868 -8.29 -23.76 24.23
CA TRP A 868 -7.75 -22.63 24.98
C TRP A 868 -8.89 -21.85 25.62
N ASN A 869 -8.75 -21.45 26.88
CA ASN A 869 -9.69 -20.55 27.54
C ASN A 869 -9.16 -19.09 27.53
N LEU A 870 -9.90 -18.19 26.89
CA LEU A 870 -9.59 -16.76 26.79
C LEU A 870 -10.33 -15.92 27.84
N GLY A 871 -11.30 -16.50 28.54
CA GLY A 871 -12.07 -15.81 29.58
C GLY A 871 -11.42 -15.91 30.97
N THR A 872 -11.93 -15.11 31.92
CA THR A 872 -11.54 -15.16 33.33
C THR A 872 -12.18 -16.34 34.09
N ASP A 873 -13.26 -16.89 33.54
CA ASP A 873 -14.08 -17.97 34.13
C ASP A 873 -13.69 -19.34 33.56
N THR A 874 -13.85 -20.43 34.34
CA THR A 874 -13.38 -21.78 34.02
C THR A 874 -14.21 -22.50 32.95
N ILE A 875 -13.57 -23.34 32.11
CA ILE A 875 -14.23 -24.21 31.12
C ILE A 875 -13.87 -25.66 31.41
N THR A 876 -14.88 -26.52 31.60
CA THR A 876 -14.66 -27.96 31.70
C THR A 876 -14.92 -28.60 30.34
N ILE A 877 -13.91 -29.10 29.64
CA ILE A 877 -14.13 -29.88 28.41
C ILE A 877 -14.75 -31.21 28.81
N THR A 878 -15.92 -31.53 28.28
CA THR A 878 -16.61 -32.77 28.61
C THR A 878 -16.38 -33.90 27.61
N ASP A 879 -16.05 -33.56 26.37
CA ASP A 879 -15.65 -34.50 25.31
C ASP A 879 -14.88 -33.75 24.22
N LEU A 880 -13.96 -34.41 23.53
CA LEU A 880 -13.30 -33.89 22.34
C LEU A 880 -13.15 -35.03 21.32
N GLN A 881 -13.91 -34.96 20.24
CA GLN A 881 -13.89 -35.95 19.17
C GLN A 881 -13.29 -35.36 17.90
N VAL A 882 -12.42 -36.14 17.25
CA VAL A 882 -11.89 -35.82 15.92
C VAL A 882 -12.36 -36.92 14.98
N ARG A 883 -13.13 -36.55 13.96
CA ARG A 883 -13.66 -37.48 12.96
C ARG A 883 -13.42 -36.98 11.54
N THR A 884 -13.51 -37.89 10.58
CA THR A 884 -13.44 -37.56 9.15
C THR A 884 -14.78 -37.87 8.50
N SER A 885 -15.16 -37.07 7.49
CA SER A 885 -16.46 -37.21 6.80
C SER A 885 -16.32 -37.07 5.28
N PRO A 886 -17.08 -37.83 4.47
CA PRO A 886 -17.24 -37.57 3.05
C PRO A 886 -18.05 -36.29 2.80
N ARG A 887 -17.73 -35.60 1.69
CA ARG A 887 -18.18 -34.22 1.37
C ARG A 887 -19.69 -33.98 1.43
N ALA A 888 -20.52 -35.01 1.30
CA ALA A 888 -21.97 -34.89 1.21
C ALA A 888 -22.66 -34.54 2.54
N VAL A 889 -21.99 -34.70 3.69
CA VAL A 889 -22.53 -34.36 5.03
C VAL A 889 -22.15 -32.93 5.46
N TRP A 890 -21.53 -32.14 4.58
CA TRP A 890 -20.92 -30.83 4.89
C TRP A 890 -21.86 -29.63 4.70
N GLU A 891 -22.99 -29.82 4.00
CA GLU A 891 -23.92 -28.74 3.63
C GLU A 891 -25.21 -28.68 4.47
N GLU A 892 -25.50 -29.70 5.29
CA GLU A 892 -26.51 -29.63 6.37
C GLU A 892 -25.89 -29.09 7.65
#